data_AF-A0A9P3ZPI2-F1
#
_entry.id   AF-A0A9P3ZPI2-F1
#
_cell.length_a   1.000
_cell.length_b   1.000
_cell.length_c   1.000
_cell.angle_alpha   90.00
_cell.angle_beta   90.00
_cell.angle_gamma   90.00
#
_symmetry.space_group_name_H-M   'P 1'
#
loop_
_entity.id
_entity.type
_entity.pdbx_description
1 polymer ?
#
loop_
_entity_poly.entity_id
_entity_poly.type
_entity_poly.pdbx_seq_one_letter_code
_entity_poly.pdbx_strand_id
1 'polypeptide(L)'
;MRIVHPEIGRGEDGRRRMDMWSFCCCCFLVKERDEKRVKWGSPMNVQLLSIVSAGRLTVLLAVLAVFFSGISPAEDYPALDVPADIALKVNKASSPQSPYSSGHSVNQAIDGSLESANWHAPGARHVEGEFELAEPSTLHYVSFSGANFNEVSLSVMTGSSWRKLGKFNLGGSRIVKFKTPLQKVQKIRMEVDYPEGTSPSFTVREVGFYQKPESGLNRQVLKVFKDTSCSSLNPKCTLADLKALPEFLQIVARKLKSGRYEDKEFRIASYRAYSHPEFAAKVRNINALNKFDNPTGIVAQEGDEILVFVGPTHGEDIALASVSPAGIESSAYPLDKGINKIKISRSGLLYVMYHTDISKPKRPITVHIPVGSGTVNGYFDVTRHTDKDWKRMIGKAPHSMFDIVGRYSMMILHTEYLRAYSPDSITKSVQTWDESVKAMWKIMGFDKYPQPHNNRQLGVSVGNGVHMFATWYYCGYSIGDNGNTMKNEVIAPGVLQGNRLWGIGHEIGHCYQHPFNWRSMSESSNNFFAQLILDQVANRINGNERATDMENPCKYLLEDVVKGKPFHDINGWAKWGFAQYSFYLYFHKLGINPEFYPVLFESLRRKPLAKQQYEVSEAHLAWYERVCNVSKTDFTEDFEIFNWFVPIDYKGNQYGEYSFKMTEEMARASKARIAAKRYPKPKFRIAFLHQHGKTVNLWGKNLHGSELNGYWTKYKENARLSSSVSATRKGSMIVVRNGENAAAFCVTTNGKVVGYYDRQQFDVSSVEWNDTSRVYAIPIQASEPYKLIYQAGKS
;
A
#
# COMPACT_ATOMS: atom_id res chain seq x y z
N MET A 1 35.35 -12.78 -1.74
CA MET A 1 35.74 -13.44 -3.02
C MET A 1 36.06 -12.36 -4.04
N ARG A 2 37.13 -12.51 -4.84
CA ARG A 2 37.44 -11.57 -5.93
C ARG A 2 36.40 -11.72 -7.06
N ILE A 3 36.02 -10.62 -7.71
CA ILE A 3 35.44 -10.63 -9.05
C ILE A 3 36.32 -9.73 -9.93
N VAL A 4 36.61 -10.22 -11.13
CA VAL A 4 37.55 -9.65 -12.09
C VAL A 4 36.75 -9.02 -13.23
N HIS A 5 37.17 -7.83 -13.70
CA HIS A 5 36.66 -7.24 -14.93
C HIS A 5 37.24 -7.95 -16.16
N PRO A 6 36.43 -8.26 -17.19
CA PRO A 6 36.90 -8.43 -18.55
C PRO A 6 36.85 -7.10 -19.31
N GLU A 7 37.89 -6.81 -20.07
CA GLU A 7 37.90 -5.77 -21.10
C GLU A 7 37.08 -6.22 -22.32
N ILE A 8 36.49 -5.27 -23.06
CA ILE A 8 35.94 -5.52 -24.40
C ILE A 8 36.55 -4.50 -25.37
N GLY A 9 37.17 -5.02 -26.43
CA GLY A 9 37.91 -4.23 -27.41
C GLY A 9 37.02 -3.50 -28.43
N ARG A 10 37.66 -2.62 -29.21
CA ARG A 10 37.04 -1.96 -30.38
C ARG A 10 37.11 -2.86 -31.61
N GLY A 11 36.06 -2.79 -32.43
CA GLY A 11 36.02 -3.29 -33.82
C GLY A 11 35.15 -2.33 -34.65
N GLU A 12 35.51 -2.13 -35.93
CA GLU A 12 35.06 -0.98 -36.72
C GLU A 12 33.91 -1.24 -37.71
N ASP A 13 33.29 -0.12 -38.11
CA ASP A 13 32.70 0.19 -39.44
C ASP A 13 31.23 -0.23 -39.77
N GLY A 14 30.58 0.55 -40.64
CA GLY A 14 29.34 0.13 -41.35
C GLY A 14 28.06 0.99 -41.28
N ARG A 15 28.12 2.29 -41.62
CA ARG A 15 27.12 3.17 -42.34
C ARG A 15 25.68 2.63 -42.60
N ARG A 16 24.58 3.40 -42.69
CA ARG A 16 24.20 4.84 -42.57
C ARG A 16 22.65 4.97 -42.76
N ARG A 17 21.97 5.86 -42.03
CA ARG A 17 20.94 6.87 -42.44
C ARG A 17 20.21 7.39 -41.17
N MET A 18 20.26 8.67 -40.77
CA MET A 18 19.61 9.88 -41.35
C MET A 18 18.08 9.70 -41.46
N ASP A 19 17.23 10.49 -40.77
CA ASP A 19 17.18 11.96 -40.79
C ASP A 19 16.47 12.63 -39.58
N MET A 20 16.95 13.85 -39.24
CA MET A 20 16.23 15.14 -39.00
C MET A 20 15.06 15.24 -37.98
N TRP A 21 14.89 16.32 -37.17
CA TRP A 21 15.56 17.64 -37.11
C TRP A 21 15.51 18.27 -35.69
N SER A 22 16.35 19.29 -35.47
CA SER A 22 16.45 20.08 -34.21
C SER A 22 16.12 21.55 -34.44
N PHE A 23 15.76 22.29 -33.38
CA PHE A 23 16.04 23.73 -33.19
C PHE A 23 16.33 23.94 -31.68
N CYS A 24 17.54 24.33 -31.23
CA CYS A 24 18.17 25.67 -31.27
C CYS A 24 17.35 26.75 -30.52
N CYS A 25 17.88 27.66 -29.69
CA CYS A 25 19.23 28.12 -29.30
C CYS A 25 19.15 28.75 -27.87
N CYS A 26 20.18 29.09 -27.08
CA CYS A 26 21.64 28.85 -27.05
C CYS A 26 22.19 29.25 -25.66
N CYS A 27 23.45 28.90 -25.30
CA CYS A 27 24.20 29.55 -24.20
C CYS A 27 25.72 29.51 -24.44
N PHE A 28 26.42 30.58 -24.06
CA PHE A 28 27.84 30.81 -24.36
C PHE A 28 28.80 29.95 -23.54
N LEU A 29 29.92 29.57 -24.17
CA LEU A 29 31.14 29.11 -23.52
C LEU A 29 31.99 30.31 -23.09
N VAL A 30 32.46 30.31 -21.83
CA VAL A 30 33.79 30.81 -21.48
C VAL A 30 34.53 29.66 -20.81
N LYS A 31 35.79 29.46 -21.19
CA LYS A 31 36.56 28.25 -20.94
C LYS A 31 37.95 28.66 -20.46
N GLU A 32 38.22 28.43 -19.18
CA GLU A 32 39.60 28.33 -18.70
C GLU A 32 39.80 26.96 -18.04
N ARG A 33 40.88 26.31 -18.46
CA ARG A 33 41.42 25.11 -17.82
C ARG A 33 42.47 25.59 -16.82
N ASP A 34 42.57 24.94 -15.68
CA ASP A 34 43.88 24.40 -15.31
C ASP A 34 43.76 23.17 -14.41
N GLU A 35 44.68 22.23 -14.59
CA GLU A 35 44.74 20.98 -13.84
C GLU A 35 45.67 21.11 -12.62
N LYS A 36 45.24 20.58 -11.46
CA LYS A 36 46.17 19.93 -10.50
C LYS A 36 45.42 19.09 -9.46
N ARG A 37 45.94 17.87 -9.24
CA ARG A 37 45.48 16.93 -8.20
C ARG A 37 46.02 17.34 -6.82
N VAL A 38 45.18 17.34 -5.78
CA VAL A 38 45.62 17.16 -4.37
C VAL A 38 44.63 16.23 -3.64
N LYS A 39 45.12 15.51 -2.62
CA LYS A 39 44.43 14.45 -1.86
C LYS A 39 43.47 15.00 -0.78
N TRP A 40 42.61 14.11 -0.30
CA TRP A 40 41.74 14.30 0.87
C TRP A 40 42.52 14.43 2.20
N GLY A 41 42.02 15.27 3.11
CA GLY A 41 42.44 15.44 4.50
C GLY A 41 41.50 16.42 5.24
N SER A 42 41.24 16.18 6.52
CA SER A 42 40.10 16.76 7.29
C SER A 42 40.35 18.18 7.87
N PRO A 43 39.45 18.70 8.73
CA PRO A 43 38.67 19.92 8.50
C PRO A 43 39.39 21.22 8.92
N MET A 44 38.94 22.37 8.38
CA MET A 44 39.47 23.68 8.80
C MET A 44 38.38 24.72 9.06
N ASN A 45 38.58 25.48 10.14
CA ASN A 45 37.71 26.56 10.60
C ASN A 45 37.54 27.68 9.56
N VAL A 46 36.33 28.24 9.48
CA VAL A 46 36.08 29.45 8.68
C VAL A 46 36.56 30.68 9.47
N GLN A 47 37.72 31.22 9.12
CA GLN A 47 38.07 32.60 9.44
C GLN A 47 37.44 33.54 8.40
N LEU A 48 36.59 34.48 8.84
CA LEU A 48 36.19 35.61 8.01
C LEU A 48 37.41 36.54 7.82
N LEU A 49 37.72 36.86 6.56
CA LEU A 49 38.57 37.99 6.21
C LEU A 49 37.76 39.03 5.42
N SER A 50 37.97 40.28 5.78
CA SER A 50 37.10 41.41 5.45
C SER A 50 37.46 42.09 4.13
N ILE A 51 36.47 42.32 3.28
CA ILE A 51 36.50 43.38 2.26
C ILE A 51 35.19 44.15 2.33
N VAL A 52 35.25 45.38 2.85
CA VAL A 52 34.10 46.28 2.97
C VAL A 52 34.10 47.24 1.79
N SER A 53 33.04 47.23 0.98
CA SER A 53 32.68 48.37 0.12
C SER A 53 31.23 48.78 0.42
N ALA A 54 31.03 50.08 0.64
CA ALA A 54 29.87 50.61 1.37
C ALA A 54 28.51 50.50 0.64
N GLY A 55 28.46 49.95 -0.58
CA GLY A 55 27.23 49.83 -1.38
C GLY A 55 26.44 48.53 -1.18
N ARG A 56 27.00 47.50 -0.54
CA ARG A 56 26.32 46.19 -0.37
C ARG A 56 25.71 45.95 1.01
N LEU A 57 26.00 46.78 2.01
CA LEU A 57 25.57 46.53 3.38
C LEU A 57 24.05 46.55 3.53
N THR A 58 23.34 47.44 2.82
CA THR A 58 21.87 47.54 2.87
C THR A 58 21.18 46.33 2.25
N VAL A 59 21.72 45.77 1.16
CA VAL A 59 21.18 44.55 0.52
C VAL A 59 21.53 43.33 1.36
N LEU A 60 22.73 43.26 1.94
CA LEU A 60 23.10 42.16 2.82
C LEU A 60 22.28 42.19 4.12
N LEU A 61 22.01 43.36 4.70
CA LEU A 61 21.10 43.54 5.84
C LEU A 61 19.64 43.22 5.49
N ALA A 62 19.16 43.56 4.29
CA ALA A 62 17.82 43.19 3.84
C ALA A 62 17.70 41.67 3.62
N VAL A 63 18.70 41.02 3.02
CA VAL A 63 18.74 39.56 2.86
C VAL A 63 18.88 38.86 4.21
N LEU A 64 19.75 39.35 5.11
CA LEU A 64 19.85 38.85 6.48
C LEU A 64 18.55 39.05 7.26
N ALA A 65 17.87 40.19 7.12
CA ALA A 65 16.57 40.42 7.75
C ALA A 65 15.47 39.49 7.18
N VAL A 66 15.51 39.15 5.89
CA VAL A 66 14.59 38.16 5.29
C VAL A 66 14.94 36.73 5.76
N PHE A 67 16.21 36.39 5.96
CA PHE A 67 16.62 35.10 6.53
C PHE A 67 16.36 34.98 8.05
N PHE A 68 16.51 36.06 8.82
CA PHE A 68 16.29 36.06 10.27
C PHE A 68 14.86 36.38 10.70
N SER A 69 14.03 37.04 9.87
CA SER A 69 12.60 37.24 10.18
C SER A 69 11.77 35.96 10.18
N GLY A 70 12.31 34.86 9.64
CA GLY A 70 11.76 33.51 9.79
C GLY A 70 12.25 32.76 11.03
N ILE A 71 13.27 33.28 11.73
CA ILE A 71 13.87 32.67 12.92
C ILE A 71 13.47 33.54 14.12
N SER A 72 12.29 33.26 14.68
CA SER A 72 12.10 33.57 16.11
C SER A 72 13.21 32.84 16.87
N PRO A 73 13.89 33.47 17.85
CA PRO A 73 14.68 32.68 18.78
C PRO A 73 13.78 31.58 19.36
N ALA A 74 14.33 30.39 19.54
CA ALA A 74 13.64 29.36 20.28
C ALA A 74 13.28 29.94 21.66
N GLU A 75 11.99 29.99 22.00
CA GLU A 75 11.62 30.25 23.39
C GLU A 75 12.19 29.10 24.22
N ASP A 76 13.23 29.37 25.00
CA ASP A 76 13.76 28.40 25.95
C ASP A 76 12.71 28.16 27.04
N TYR A 77 11.92 27.10 26.83
CA TYR A 77 10.93 26.67 27.79
C TYR A 77 11.62 26.06 29.01
N PRO A 78 11.22 26.42 30.25
CA PRO A 78 11.79 25.83 31.45
C PRO A 78 11.52 24.32 31.45
N ALA A 79 12.53 23.54 31.84
CA ALA A 79 12.42 22.09 31.89
C ALA A 79 11.28 21.65 32.82
N LEU A 80 10.47 20.69 32.36
CA LEU A 80 9.52 19.99 33.21
C LEU A 80 10.17 18.70 33.72
N ASP A 81 10.43 18.65 35.02
CA ASP A 81 10.81 17.39 35.66
C ASP A 81 9.60 16.44 35.66
N VAL A 82 9.80 15.28 35.05
CA VAL A 82 8.81 14.20 34.96
C VAL A 82 9.50 12.97 35.53
N PRO A 83 9.09 12.48 36.71
CA PRO A 83 9.72 11.34 37.36
C PRO A 83 9.85 10.14 36.41
N ALA A 84 11.08 9.65 36.25
CA ALA A 84 11.36 8.50 35.40
C ALA A 84 10.72 7.21 35.95
N ASP A 85 10.46 6.26 35.06
CA ASP A 85 10.00 4.92 35.45
C ASP A 85 11.12 4.19 36.20
N ILE A 86 10.78 3.60 37.35
CA ILE A 86 11.72 2.97 38.28
C ILE A 86 12.04 1.57 37.77
N ALA A 87 13.28 1.36 37.33
CA ALA A 87 13.77 0.03 36.98
C ALA A 87 13.88 -0.84 38.25
N LEU A 88 13.20 -1.98 38.24
CA LEU A 88 13.20 -2.95 39.32
C LEU A 88 14.42 -3.86 39.18
N LYS A 89 15.32 -3.82 40.17
CA LYS A 89 16.55 -4.61 40.17
C LYS A 89 16.24 -6.11 40.18
N VAL A 90 16.88 -6.85 39.28
CA VAL A 90 16.91 -8.32 39.28
C VAL A 90 18.16 -8.77 40.03
N ASN A 91 18.02 -9.62 41.06
CA ASN A 91 19.16 -10.17 41.80
C ASN A 91 19.66 -11.49 41.23
N LYS A 92 18.79 -12.25 40.55
CA LYS A 92 19.13 -13.53 39.94
C LYS A 92 18.29 -13.77 38.70
N ALA A 93 18.94 -14.17 37.61
CA ALA A 93 18.29 -14.74 36.44
C ALA A 93 18.74 -16.19 36.25
N SER A 94 17.86 -17.02 35.69
CA SER A 94 18.15 -18.41 35.36
C SER A 94 17.34 -18.86 34.15
N SER A 95 17.94 -19.71 33.32
CA SER A 95 17.32 -20.30 32.14
C SER A 95 17.79 -21.76 32.02
N PRO A 96 16.94 -22.71 31.59
CA PRO A 96 17.36 -24.07 31.29
C PRO A 96 18.15 -24.17 29.97
N GLN A 97 18.19 -23.11 29.14
CA GLN A 97 19.01 -23.07 27.94
C GLN A 97 20.47 -22.77 28.29
N SER A 98 21.37 -23.67 27.92
CA SER A 98 22.82 -23.47 28.02
C SER A 98 23.26 -22.19 27.27
N PRO A 99 24.27 -21.43 27.76
CA PRO A 99 24.82 -20.30 27.05
C PRO A 99 25.33 -20.70 25.67
N TYR A 100 25.02 -19.90 24.63
CA TYR A 100 25.52 -20.17 23.27
C TYR A 100 27.04 -20.04 23.17
N SER A 101 27.60 -19.05 23.88
CA SER A 101 29.04 -18.84 24.05
C SER A 101 29.29 -17.96 25.29
N SER A 102 30.55 -17.70 25.63
CA SER A 102 30.93 -16.81 26.73
C SER A 102 30.34 -15.41 26.53
N GLY A 103 29.39 -15.02 27.39
CA GLY A 103 28.67 -13.75 27.30
C GLY A 103 27.30 -13.82 26.64
N HIS A 104 26.83 -14.97 26.16
CA HIS A 104 25.50 -15.09 25.52
C HIS A 104 24.53 -15.94 26.37
N SER A 105 24.19 -15.44 27.56
CA SER A 105 23.31 -16.12 28.54
C SER A 105 22.20 -15.19 29.06
N VAL A 106 21.25 -15.76 29.80
CA VAL A 106 20.15 -14.99 30.45
C VAL A 106 20.64 -13.87 31.37
N ASN A 107 21.87 -13.97 31.92
CA ASN A 107 22.43 -12.94 32.79
C ASN A 107 22.80 -11.66 32.03
N GLN A 108 23.12 -11.73 30.74
CA GLN A 108 23.34 -10.53 29.95
C GLN A 108 22.04 -9.81 29.60
N ALA A 109 20.91 -10.52 29.57
CA ALA A 109 19.60 -9.88 29.41
C ALA A 109 19.19 -8.99 30.60
N ILE A 110 19.98 -8.90 31.67
CA ILE A 110 19.69 -8.05 32.85
C ILE A 110 20.90 -7.21 33.29
N ASP A 111 21.94 -7.07 32.46
CA ASP A 111 23.15 -6.32 32.81
C ASP A 111 23.01 -4.79 32.68
N GLY A 112 21.87 -4.31 32.13
CA GLY A 112 21.57 -2.89 31.92
C GLY A 112 22.29 -2.27 30.73
N SER A 113 22.89 -3.08 29.84
CA SER A 113 23.62 -2.63 28.67
C SER A 113 22.95 -3.08 27.37
N LEU A 114 22.75 -2.14 26.45
CA LEU A 114 22.38 -2.47 25.07
C LEU A 114 23.61 -2.79 24.20
N GLU A 115 24.82 -2.50 24.66
CA GLU A 115 26.08 -2.72 23.96
C GLU A 115 26.73 -4.08 24.29
N SER A 116 26.26 -4.77 25.33
CA SER A 116 26.73 -6.09 25.70
C SER A 116 26.31 -7.18 24.70
N ALA A 117 26.87 -8.38 24.88
CA ALA A 117 26.46 -9.57 24.16
C ALA A 117 25.03 -9.97 24.57
N ASN A 118 24.18 -10.34 23.61
CA ASN A 118 22.77 -10.63 23.86
C ASN A 118 22.55 -12.04 24.47
N TRP A 119 21.46 -12.22 25.22
CA TRP A 119 20.99 -13.58 25.51
C TRP A 119 20.53 -14.22 24.20
N HIS A 120 21.29 -15.23 23.76
CA HIS A 120 21.08 -15.91 22.48
C HIS A 120 20.93 -17.41 22.70
N ALA A 121 19.86 -17.99 22.14
CA ALA A 121 19.61 -19.42 22.12
C ALA A 121 19.19 -19.85 20.69
N PRO A 122 20.14 -20.02 19.76
CA PRO A 122 19.85 -20.46 18.41
C PRO A 122 19.39 -21.93 18.39
N GLY A 123 18.46 -22.28 17.50
CA GLY A 123 17.93 -23.64 17.39
C GLY A 123 16.89 -24.02 18.44
N ALA A 124 16.84 -23.33 19.59
CA ALA A 124 15.90 -23.59 20.66
C ALA A 124 14.47 -23.22 20.25
N ARG A 125 13.60 -24.23 20.08
CA ARG A 125 12.16 -24.01 19.77
C ARG A 125 11.34 -23.51 20.96
N HIS A 126 11.81 -23.78 22.18
CA HIS A 126 11.23 -23.29 23.43
C HIS A 126 12.36 -22.69 24.26
N VAL A 127 12.17 -21.46 24.73
CA VAL A 127 13.12 -20.73 25.58
C VAL A 127 12.40 -20.22 26.82
N GLU A 128 12.96 -20.52 27.99
CA GLU A 128 12.42 -20.13 29.30
C GLU A 128 13.45 -19.25 30.04
N GLY A 129 12.97 -18.22 30.74
CA GLY A 129 13.77 -17.41 31.65
C GLY A 129 13.00 -17.08 32.92
N GLU A 130 13.58 -17.36 34.08
CA GLU A 130 13.09 -16.94 35.39
C GLU A 130 13.97 -15.83 35.96
N PHE A 131 13.34 -14.75 36.41
CA PHE A 131 13.96 -13.54 36.96
C PHE A 131 13.43 -13.29 38.37
N GLU A 132 14.34 -13.17 39.34
CA GLU A 132 14.03 -12.94 40.74
C GLU A 132 14.38 -11.50 41.10
N LEU A 133 13.37 -10.71 41.46
CA LEU A 133 13.53 -9.32 41.84
C LEU A 133 14.26 -9.19 43.18
N ALA A 134 14.98 -8.09 43.37
CA ALA A 134 15.73 -7.85 44.58
C ALA A 134 14.84 -7.75 45.84
N GLU A 135 13.61 -7.26 45.66
CA GLU A 135 12.58 -7.19 46.70
C GLU A 135 11.16 -7.28 46.11
N PRO A 136 10.14 -7.69 46.89
CA PRO A 136 8.77 -7.83 46.39
C PRO A 136 8.17 -6.48 45.94
N SER A 137 8.04 -6.28 44.63
CA SER A 137 7.82 -4.95 44.03
C SER A 137 6.48 -4.81 43.27
N THR A 138 6.12 -3.58 42.85
CA THR A 138 4.90 -3.32 42.07
C THR A 138 5.19 -3.20 40.57
N LEU A 139 5.04 -4.30 39.84
CA LEU A 139 5.37 -4.38 38.42
C LEU A 139 4.26 -3.78 37.54
N HIS A 140 4.59 -2.75 36.77
CA HIS A 140 3.67 -2.07 35.84
C HIS A 140 3.82 -2.56 34.40
N TYR A 141 5.05 -2.83 33.95
CA TYR A 141 5.32 -3.38 32.62
C TYR A 141 6.68 -4.11 32.57
N VAL A 142 6.87 -4.89 31.51
CA VAL A 142 8.13 -5.56 31.15
C VAL A 142 8.56 -5.10 29.75
N SER A 143 9.83 -4.77 29.55
CA SER A 143 10.44 -4.48 28.23
C SER A 143 11.32 -5.63 27.74
N PHE A 144 11.52 -5.71 26.42
CA PHE A 144 12.30 -6.74 25.73
C PHE A 144 13.17 -6.08 24.65
N SER A 145 14.11 -5.23 25.07
CA SER A 145 14.98 -4.45 24.17
C SER A 145 15.82 -5.38 23.28
N GLY A 146 15.86 -5.10 21.98
CA GLY A 146 16.58 -5.95 21.02
C GLY A 146 16.00 -7.36 20.83
N ALA A 147 14.77 -7.63 21.29
CA ALA A 147 14.11 -8.92 21.07
C ALA A 147 13.70 -9.13 19.60
N ASN A 148 13.98 -10.33 19.08
CA ASN A 148 13.59 -10.74 17.72
C ASN A 148 12.34 -11.63 17.66
N PHE A 149 11.78 -12.01 18.81
CA PHE A 149 10.50 -12.71 18.92
C PHE A 149 9.33 -11.72 19.08
N ASN A 150 8.18 -12.03 18.48
CA ASN A 150 6.99 -11.18 18.52
C ASN A 150 5.95 -11.61 19.57
N GLU A 151 6.08 -12.79 20.15
CA GLU A 151 5.17 -13.28 21.20
C GLU A 151 5.96 -13.81 22.40
N VAL A 152 5.43 -13.59 23.61
CA VAL A 152 5.99 -14.09 24.87
C VAL A 152 4.85 -14.48 25.82
N SER A 153 4.96 -15.65 26.45
CA SER A 153 4.08 -16.01 27.58
C SER A 153 4.72 -15.53 28.88
N LEU A 154 3.94 -14.92 29.78
CA LEU A 154 4.42 -14.48 31.08
C LEU A 154 3.67 -15.16 32.23
N SER A 155 4.40 -15.47 33.29
CA SER A 155 3.89 -15.88 34.60
C SER A 155 4.61 -15.11 35.70
N VAL A 156 3.98 -14.88 36.84
CA VAL A 156 4.58 -14.19 37.99
C VAL A 156 4.34 -14.95 39.29
N MET A 157 5.29 -14.86 40.21
CA MET A 157 5.17 -15.32 41.58
C MET A 157 4.88 -14.14 42.50
N THR A 158 3.79 -14.23 43.26
CA THR A 158 3.42 -13.23 44.29
C THR A 158 3.22 -13.96 45.62
N GLY A 159 4.12 -13.73 46.59
CA GLY A 159 4.27 -14.64 47.72
C GLY A 159 4.70 -16.02 47.22
N SER A 160 4.15 -17.10 47.78
CA SER A 160 4.55 -18.48 47.44
C SER A 160 3.88 -19.07 46.18
N SER A 161 3.04 -18.33 45.47
CA SER A 161 2.22 -18.88 44.37
C SER A 161 2.53 -18.27 43.00
N TRP A 162 2.72 -19.15 42.00
CA TRP A 162 2.78 -18.78 40.59
C TRP A 162 1.40 -18.51 40.00
N ARG A 163 1.29 -17.49 39.15
CA ARG A 163 0.09 -17.16 38.37
C ARG A 163 0.48 -16.89 36.91
N LYS A 164 -0.08 -17.67 35.98
CA LYS A 164 0.05 -17.42 34.53
C LYS A 164 -0.72 -16.15 34.16
N LEU A 165 -0.06 -15.22 33.47
CA LEU A 165 -0.65 -13.96 33.01
C LEU A 165 -1.22 -14.08 31.59
N GLY A 166 -0.68 -14.99 30.77
CA GLY A 166 -1.12 -15.25 29.40
C GLY A 166 0.00 -15.11 28.39
N LYS A 167 -0.37 -15.17 27.10
CA LYS A 167 0.53 -14.90 25.96
C LYS A 167 0.30 -13.48 25.45
N PHE A 168 1.38 -12.74 25.25
CA PHE A 168 1.38 -11.33 24.85
C PHE A 168 2.09 -11.19 23.50
N ASN A 169 1.53 -10.39 22.60
CA ASN A 169 2.19 -9.97 21.38
C ASN A 169 2.92 -8.64 21.65
N LEU A 170 4.23 -8.62 21.39
CA LEU A 170 5.14 -7.50 21.67
C LEU A 170 5.08 -6.39 20.61
N GLY A 171 4.51 -6.68 19.43
CA GLY A 171 4.39 -5.75 18.31
C GLY A 171 5.69 -5.00 18.01
N GLY A 172 5.58 -3.68 17.82
CA GLY A 172 6.73 -2.79 17.60
C GLY A 172 7.25 -2.08 18.86
N SER A 173 6.55 -2.17 20.00
CA SER A 173 6.95 -1.51 21.24
C SER A 173 7.92 -2.35 22.08
N ARG A 174 7.95 -3.66 21.86
CA ARG A 174 8.72 -4.63 22.67
C ARG A 174 8.43 -4.52 24.17
N ILE A 175 7.21 -4.12 24.54
CA ILE A 175 6.79 -3.89 25.93
C ILE A 175 5.44 -4.56 26.20
N VAL A 176 5.33 -5.27 27.33
CA VAL A 176 4.07 -5.79 27.88
C VAL A 176 3.63 -4.91 29.05
N LYS A 177 2.55 -4.14 28.88
CA LYS A 177 1.91 -3.36 29.94
C LYS A 177 0.84 -4.18 30.68
N PHE A 178 0.73 -3.99 31.99
CA PHE A 178 -0.35 -4.56 32.81
C PHE A 178 -1.42 -3.51 33.11
N LYS A 179 -2.66 -3.75 32.64
CA LYS A 179 -3.81 -2.85 32.87
C LYS A 179 -4.09 -2.55 34.34
N THR A 180 -3.75 -3.49 35.21
CA THR A 180 -3.70 -3.31 36.67
C THR A 180 -2.29 -3.67 37.13
N PRO A 181 -1.54 -2.77 37.79
CA PRO A 181 -0.19 -3.05 38.26
C PRO A 181 -0.13 -4.26 39.20
N LEU A 182 0.82 -5.15 38.96
CA LEU A 182 0.97 -6.40 39.67
C LEU A 182 1.66 -6.15 41.01
N GLN A 183 0.94 -6.38 42.10
CA GLN A 183 1.39 -6.09 43.46
C GLN A 183 2.27 -7.24 44.01
N LYS A 184 3.33 -6.89 44.76
CA LYS A 184 4.19 -7.83 45.49
C LYS A 184 4.77 -8.95 44.62
N VAL A 185 5.18 -8.63 43.40
CA VAL A 185 5.86 -9.57 42.49
C VAL A 185 7.24 -9.86 43.04
N GLN A 186 7.57 -11.15 43.17
CA GLN A 186 8.88 -11.63 43.62
C GLN A 186 9.67 -12.24 42.46
N LYS A 187 9.02 -13.05 41.63
CA LYS A 187 9.62 -13.63 40.43
C LYS A 187 8.76 -13.43 39.19
N ILE A 188 9.40 -13.37 38.04
CA ILE A 188 8.78 -13.36 36.73
C ILE A 188 9.36 -14.51 35.91
N ARG A 189 8.52 -15.22 35.18
CA ARG A 189 8.91 -16.23 34.20
C ARG A 189 8.42 -15.83 32.83
N MET A 190 9.29 -15.91 31.84
CA MET A 190 8.97 -15.76 30.43
C MET A 190 9.17 -17.07 29.67
N GLU A 191 8.30 -17.34 28.70
CA GLU A 191 8.38 -18.49 27.80
C GLU A 191 8.21 -17.98 26.36
N VAL A 192 9.08 -18.39 25.44
CA VAL A 192 8.99 -18.07 24.00
C VAL A 192 9.01 -19.36 23.18
N ASP A 193 7.95 -19.57 22.40
CA ASP A 193 7.73 -20.76 21.58
C ASP A 193 7.78 -20.43 20.08
N TYR A 194 8.56 -21.18 19.32
CA TYR A 194 8.67 -21.09 17.86
C TYR A 194 7.85 -22.20 17.18
N PRO A 195 6.96 -21.87 16.21
CA PRO A 195 6.19 -22.87 15.47
C PRO A 195 7.07 -23.84 14.67
N GLU A 196 6.55 -25.05 14.44
CA GLU A 196 7.19 -26.02 13.54
C GLU A 196 7.36 -25.45 12.12
N GLY A 197 8.48 -25.81 11.46
CA GLY A 197 8.82 -25.32 10.13
C GLY A 197 9.45 -23.91 10.10
N THR A 198 9.54 -23.21 11.23
CA THR A 198 10.35 -21.98 11.34
C THR A 198 11.82 -22.28 11.61
N SER A 199 12.71 -21.31 11.34
CA SER A 199 14.12 -21.35 11.76
C SER A 199 14.26 -20.61 13.09
N PRO A 200 14.23 -21.28 14.25
CA PRO A 200 14.26 -20.61 15.54
C PRO A 200 15.62 -19.97 15.80
N SER A 201 15.61 -18.65 16.00
CA SER A 201 16.72 -17.90 16.56
C SER A 201 16.14 -17.04 17.67
N PHE A 202 16.39 -17.39 18.94
CA PHE A 202 16.03 -16.53 20.06
C PHE A 202 17.16 -15.53 20.33
N THR A 203 16.84 -14.24 20.33
CA THR A 203 17.72 -13.19 20.85
C THR A 203 16.92 -12.15 21.64
N VAL A 204 17.46 -11.70 22.77
CA VAL A 204 17.07 -10.43 23.43
C VAL A 204 18.33 -9.77 24.01
N ARG A 205 18.45 -8.44 23.88
CA ARG A 205 19.55 -7.69 24.50
C ARG A 205 19.27 -7.41 25.97
N GLU A 206 18.06 -6.95 26.30
CA GLU A 206 17.69 -6.59 27.67
C GLU A 206 16.22 -6.94 27.97
N VAL A 207 15.95 -7.45 29.16
CA VAL A 207 14.63 -7.70 29.73
C VAL A 207 14.47 -6.84 30.98
N GLY A 208 13.82 -5.69 30.83
CA GLY A 208 13.65 -4.70 31.90
C GLY A 208 12.31 -4.83 32.61
N PHE A 209 12.32 -4.70 33.93
CA PHE A 209 11.13 -4.74 34.79
C PHE A 209 10.91 -3.36 35.41
N TYR A 210 9.70 -2.79 35.34
CA TYR A 210 9.51 -1.39 35.72
C TYR A 210 8.29 -1.15 36.60
N GLN A 211 8.45 -0.22 37.54
CA GLN A 211 7.41 0.39 38.36
C GLN A 211 7.25 1.85 37.96
N LYS A 212 6.02 2.32 37.73
CA LYS A 212 5.78 3.76 37.52
C LYS A 212 5.64 4.47 38.88
N PRO A 213 6.25 5.66 39.08
CA PRO A 213 6.06 6.44 40.31
C PRO A 213 4.62 6.96 40.41
N GLU A 214 4.08 7.05 41.64
CA GLU A 214 2.74 7.59 41.85
C GLU A 214 2.74 9.10 41.53
N SER A 215 2.09 9.48 40.43
CA SER A 215 2.23 10.79 39.80
C SER A 215 1.57 11.93 40.61
N GLY A 216 2.27 12.44 41.62
CA GLY A 216 1.92 13.68 42.34
C GLY A 216 1.65 14.85 41.38
N LEU A 217 2.42 14.94 40.29
CA LEU A 217 2.24 15.92 39.22
C LEU A 217 0.86 15.80 38.53
N ASN A 218 0.38 14.57 38.24
CA ASN A 218 -0.95 14.37 37.66
C ASN A 218 -2.08 14.79 38.63
N ARG A 219 -1.88 14.65 39.96
CA ARG A 219 -2.83 15.16 40.96
C ARG A 219 -2.85 16.70 41.01
N GLN A 220 -1.72 17.36 40.77
CA GLN A 220 -1.64 18.83 40.71
C GLN A 220 -2.31 19.39 39.44
N VAL A 221 -2.03 18.82 38.25
CA VAL A 221 -2.61 19.35 36.99
C VAL A 221 -4.13 19.27 36.97
N LEU A 222 -4.75 18.27 37.60
CA LEU A 222 -6.22 18.15 37.69
C LEU A 222 -6.89 19.27 38.50
N LYS A 223 -6.14 20.05 39.29
CA LYS A 223 -6.66 21.27 39.93
C LYS A 223 -6.77 22.44 38.95
N VAL A 224 -5.90 22.49 37.93
CA VAL A 224 -5.76 23.62 37.01
C VAL A 224 -6.36 23.34 35.63
N PHE A 225 -6.32 22.09 35.17
CA PHE A 225 -6.81 21.63 33.87
C PHE A 225 -7.98 20.67 34.02
N LYS A 226 -8.86 20.57 33.01
CA LYS A 226 -10.05 19.69 33.07
C LYS A 226 -9.70 18.21 33.18
N ASP A 227 -8.59 17.81 32.56
CA ASP A 227 -8.05 16.45 32.59
C ASP A 227 -6.53 16.45 32.35
N THR A 228 -5.94 15.26 32.35
CA THR A 228 -4.50 15.04 32.23
C THR A 228 -3.89 15.35 30.86
N SER A 229 -4.68 15.66 29.82
CA SER A 229 -4.16 16.21 28.56
C SER A 229 -3.68 17.65 28.70
N CYS A 230 -4.04 18.34 29.79
CA CYS A 230 -3.75 19.77 29.99
C CYS A 230 -4.20 20.66 28.80
N SER A 231 -5.22 20.23 28.05
CA SER A 231 -5.67 20.86 26.79
C SER A 231 -6.60 22.06 27.00
N SER A 232 -7.23 22.16 28.18
CA SER A 232 -8.07 23.28 28.57
C SER A 232 -8.14 23.43 30.09
N LEU A 233 -8.34 24.66 30.57
CA LEU A 233 -8.39 24.97 31.99
C LEU A 233 -9.66 24.46 32.67
N ASN A 234 -9.51 24.02 33.91
CA ASN A 234 -10.60 23.76 34.84
C ASN A 234 -11.26 25.10 35.21
N PRO A 235 -12.56 25.32 34.96
CA PRO A 235 -13.24 26.57 35.32
C PRO A 235 -13.18 26.91 36.82
N LYS A 236 -12.89 25.94 37.69
CA LYS A 236 -12.76 26.10 39.14
C LYS A 236 -11.33 26.34 39.62
N CYS A 237 -10.33 26.44 38.74
CA CYS A 237 -8.94 26.61 39.16
C CYS A 237 -8.71 27.97 39.85
N THR A 238 -7.99 27.97 40.97
CA THR A 238 -7.59 29.22 41.63
C THR A 238 -6.22 29.71 41.15
N LEU A 239 -5.88 30.97 41.45
CA LEU A 239 -4.52 31.48 41.22
C LEU A 239 -3.48 30.74 42.07
N ALA A 240 -3.87 30.23 43.24
CA ALA A 240 -2.99 29.42 44.09
C ALA A 240 -2.70 28.05 43.45
N ASP A 241 -3.71 27.38 42.90
CA ASP A 241 -3.51 26.12 42.16
C ASP A 241 -2.57 26.31 40.95
N LEU A 242 -2.75 27.41 40.22
CA LEU A 242 -1.87 27.76 39.09
C LEU A 242 -0.42 27.99 39.55
N LYS A 243 -0.21 28.78 40.62
CA LYS A 243 1.13 29.04 41.17
C LYS A 243 1.82 27.80 41.75
N ALA A 244 1.07 26.78 42.14
CA ALA A 244 1.59 25.52 42.67
C ALA A 244 2.08 24.54 41.59
N LEU A 245 1.83 24.81 40.31
CA LEU A 245 2.38 24.00 39.22
C LEU A 245 3.84 24.37 38.90
N PRO A 246 4.65 23.42 38.38
CA PRO A 246 5.91 23.71 37.71
C PRO A 246 5.74 24.79 36.63
N GLU A 247 6.75 25.65 36.49
CA GLU A 247 6.67 26.87 35.67
C GLU A 247 6.22 26.61 34.22
N PHE A 248 6.74 25.55 33.59
CA PHE A 248 6.33 25.10 32.26
C PHE A 248 4.81 24.94 32.12
N LEU A 249 4.18 24.27 33.08
CA LEU A 249 2.73 24.04 33.08
C LEU A 249 1.95 25.33 33.37
N GLN A 250 2.54 26.29 34.09
CA GLN A 250 1.95 27.62 34.21
C GLN A 250 1.99 28.39 32.88
N ILE A 251 3.08 28.29 32.12
CA ILE A 251 3.20 28.90 30.78
C ILE A 251 2.13 28.31 29.84
N VAL A 252 2.01 26.97 29.79
CA VAL A 252 0.96 26.27 29.03
C VAL A 252 -0.44 26.76 29.45
N ALA A 253 -0.73 26.83 30.74
CA ALA A 253 -2.01 27.35 31.25
C ALA A 253 -2.27 28.81 30.84
N ARG A 254 -1.25 29.69 30.91
CA ARG A 254 -1.34 31.10 30.50
C ARG A 254 -1.59 31.26 29.00
N LYS A 255 -0.87 30.52 28.13
CA LYS A 255 -1.06 30.54 26.68
C LYS A 255 -2.44 29.99 26.27
N LEU A 256 -2.94 28.96 26.96
CA LEU A 256 -4.30 28.46 26.75
C LEU A 256 -5.37 29.46 27.19
N LYS A 257 -5.17 30.18 28.30
CA LYS A 257 -6.10 31.22 28.79
C LYS A 257 -6.21 32.42 27.86
N SER A 258 -5.09 32.85 27.26
CA SER A 258 -5.04 34.02 26.37
C SER A 258 -5.55 33.73 24.95
N GLY A 259 -5.75 32.45 24.60
CA GLY A 259 -6.06 32.01 23.24
C GLY A 259 -4.84 32.02 22.29
N ARG A 260 -3.68 32.50 22.74
CA ARG A 260 -2.44 32.61 21.96
C ARG A 260 -1.57 31.37 22.17
N TYR A 261 -2.11 30.21 21.79
CA TYR A 261 -1.36 28.94 21.82
C TYR A 261 -0.88 28.63 20.40
N GLU A 262 0.43 28.64 20.20
CA GLU A 262 1.05 28.46 18.89
C GLU A 262 0.74 27.08 18.30
N ASP A 263 0.40 27.03 17.02
CA ASP A 263 0.12 25.80 16.26
C ASP A 263 -0.82 24.80 16.95
N LYS A 264 -1.79 25.32 17.71
CA LYS A 264 -2.73 24.54 18.53
C LYS A 264 -3.43 23.42 17.75
N GLU A 265 -3.67 23.61 16.45
CA GLU A 265 -4.32 22.63 15.55
C GLU A 265 -3.53 21.31 15.34
N PHE A 266 -2.23 21.33 15.65
CA PHE A 266 -1.31 20.18 15.61
C PHE A 266 -0.86 19.78 17.03
N ARG A 267 -0.61 20.78 17.90
CA ARG A 267 -0.18 20.53 19.28
C ARG A 267 -1.25 19.91 20.18
N ILE A 268 -2.54 20.12 19.89
CA ILE A 268 -3.66 19.60 20.70
C ILE A 268 -4.72 18.98 19.79
N ALA A 269 -4.86 17.65 19.81
CA ALA A 269 -5.84 16.95 18.98
C ALA A 269 -6.48 15.75 19.71
N SER A 270 -7.66 15.36 19.23
CA SER A 270 -8.37 14.15 19.66
C SER A 270 -8.22 13.06 18.61
N TYR A 271 -7.55 11.97 18.96
CA TYR A 271 -7.21 10.88 18.05
C TYR A 271 -8.22 9.75 18.17
N ARG A 272 -8.77 9.29 17.04
CA ARG A 272 -9.76 8.20 17.01
C ARG A 272 -9.07 6.84 16.98
N ALA A 273 -9.80 5.81 17.43
CA ALA A 273 -9.37 4.42 17.34
C ALA A 273 -9.34 3.92 15.89
N TYR A 274 -8.36 3.08 15.58
CA TYR A 274 -8.31 2.29 14.36
C TYR A 274 -8.19 0.81 14.67
N SER A 275 -8.60 -0.04 13.72
CA SER A 275 -8.23 -1.45 13.71
C SER A 275 -6.71 -1.59 13.57
N HIS A 276 -6.12 -2.66 14.11
CA HIS A 276 -4.76 -3.03 13.71
C HIS A 276 -4.81 -3.52 12.24
N PRO A 277 -3.96 -3.03 11.32
CA PRO A 277 -4.09 -3.34 9.89
C PRO A 277 -3.95 -4.84 9.56
N GLU A 278 -3.22 -5.60 10.38
CA GLU A 278 -3.12 -7.07 10.24
C GLU A 278 -4.44 -7.81 10.51
N PHE A 279 -5.31 -7.27 11.38
CA PHE A 279 -6.65 -7.83 11.59
C PHE A 279 -7.46 -7.75 10.28
N ALA A 280 -7.40 -6.60 9.62
CA ALA A 280 -8.05 -6.38 8.33
C ALA A 280 -7.46 -7.28 7.23
N ALA A 281 -6.13 -7.39 7.17
CA ALA A 281 -5.43 -8.32 6.27
C ALA A 281 -5.98 -9.75 6.41
N LYS A 282 -6.13 -10.23 7.64
CA LYS A 282 -6.67 -11.57 7.95
C LYS A 282 -8.15 -11.73 7.59
N VAL A 283 -9.04 -10.83 8.02
CA VAL A 283 -10.49 -11.02 7.83
C VAL A 283 -10.99 -10.65 6.43
N ARG A 284 -10.25 -9.80 5.69
CA ARG A 284 -10.58 -9.42 4.31
C ARG A 284 -9.75 -10.17 3.26
N ASN A 285 -8.71 -10.91 3.67
CA ASN A 285 -7.69 -11.51 2.81
C ASN A 285 -7.12 -10.49 1.83
N ILE A 286 -6.33 -9.56 2.36
CA ILE A 286 -5.67 -8.43 1.65
C ILE A 286 -4.30 -8.17 2.29
N ASN A 287 -3.47 -7.28 1.76
CA ASN A 287 -2.30 -6.78 2.49
C ASN A 287 -2.72 -5.99 3.74
N ALA A 288 -1.86 -5.97 4.76
CA ALA A 288 -2.01 -5.00 5.85
C ALA A 288 -1.97 -3.58 5.26
N LEU A 289 -2.98 -2.77 5.58
CA LEU A 289 -3.07 -1.37 5.13
C LEU A 289 -2.32 -0.42 6.09
N ASN A 290 -2.60 0.89 6.02
CA ASN A 290 -1.92 1.91 6.81
C ASN A 290 -1.86 1.57 8.32
N LYS A 291 -0.70 1.84 8.94
CA LYS A 291 -0.46 1.74 10.38
C LYS A 291 -0.39 3.12 11.07
N PHE A 292 -0.41 4.20 10.29
CA PHE A 292 -0.07 5.56 10.71
C PHE A 292 -1.24 6.54 10.45
N ASP A 293 -2.48 6.09 10.60
CA ASP A 293 -3.71 6.83 10.30
C ASP A 293 -4.01 8.08 11.19
N ASN A 294 -3.11 8.40 12.13
CA ASN A 294 -3.22 9.44 13.15
C ASN A 294 -1.92 10.30 13.19
N PRO A 295 -1.61 11.08 12.14
CA PRO A 295 -0.48 12.00 12.14
C PRO A 295 -0.69 13.13 13.16
N THR A 296 0.39 13.52 13.84
CA THR A 296 0.37 14.68 14.75
C THR A 296 0.67 15.99 14.03
N GLY A 297 1.39 15.94 12.90
CA GLY A 297 1.99 17.12 12.28
C GLY A 297 3.19 17.67 13.04
N ILE A 298 3.82 16.89 13.92
CA ILE A 298 5.01 17.24 14.67
C ILE A 298 6.15 16.30 14.27
N VAL A 299 7.35 16.84 14.22
CA VAL A 299 8.61 16.13 13.93
C VAL A 299 9.51 16.23 15.15
N ALA A 300 10.22 15.14 15.42
CA ALA A 300 11.30 15.11 16.39
C ALA A 300 12.58 14.57 15.75
N GLN A 301 13.71 14.97 16.32
CA GLN A 301 15.03 14.42 15.99
C GLN A 301 15.43 13.36 17.02
N GLU A 302 16.35 12.47 16.63
CA GLU A 302 17.06 11.61 17.58
C GLU A 302 17.74 12.46 18.66
N GLY A 303 17.55 12.06 19.92
CA GLY A 303 18.02 12.81 21.10
C GLY A 303 16.96 13.72 21.74
N ASP A 304 15.93 14.16 20.99
CA ASP A 304 14.89 15.07 21.51
C ASP A 304 14.16 14.49 22.73
N GLU A 305 13.90 15.32 23.73
CA GLU A 305 13.00 15.01 24.84
C GLU A 305 11.60 15.60 24.56
N ILE A 306 10.66 14.73 24.21
CA ILE A 306 9.28 15.10 23.83
C ILE A 306 8.35 14.86 25.04
N LEU A 307 7.72 15.92 25.52
CA LEU A 307 6.60 15.82 26.46
C LEU A 307 5.33 15.43 25.71
N VAL A 308 4.53 14.54 26.29
CA VAL A 308 3.22 14.14 25.74
C VAL A 308 2.20 14.04 26.87
N PHE A 309 1.20 14.90 26.84
CA PHE A 309 0.13 14.98 27.83
C PHE A 309 -1.10 14.25 27.29
N VAL A 310 -1.53 13.21 28.00
CA VAL A 310 -2.57 12.28 27.55
C VAL A 310 -3.79 12.36 28.46
N GLY A 311 -4.95 12.61 27.85
CA GLY A 311 -6.24 12.62 28.52
C GLY A 311 -6.70 11.23 28.97
N PRO A 312 -7.98 11.06 29.38
CA PRO A 312 -8.52 9.76 29.73
C PRO A 312 -8.41 8.76 28.56
N THR A 313 -7.68 7.66 28.73
CA THR A 313 -7.52 6.61 27.70
C THR A 313 -8.66 5.59 27.68
N HIS A 314 -9.59 5.67 28.63
CA HIS A 314 -10.74 4.77 28.77
C HIS A 314 -10.41 3.26 28.86
N GLY A 315 -9.19 2.91 29.30
CA GLY A 315 -8.73 1.51 29.42
C GLY A 315 -8.14 0.93 28.13
N GLU A 316 -7.95 1.77 27.12
CA GLU A 316 -7.25 1.44 25.88
C GLU A 316 -5.76 1.77 25.98
N ASP A 317 -4.94 0.99 25.29
CA ASP A 317 -3.50 1.19 25.17
C ASP A 317 -3.19 2.07 23.95
N ILE A 318 -2.28 3.03 24.11
CA ILE A 318 -1.80 3.90 23.03
C ILE A 318 -0.28 4.08 23.08
N ALA A 319 0.31 4.49 21.96
CA ALA A 319 1.72 4.84 21.87
C ALA A 319 1.94 6.06 20.95
N LEU A 320 3.10 6.69 21.07
CA LEU A 320 3.64 7.60 20.07
C LEU A 320 4.57 6.77 19.16
N ALA A 321 4.53 6.98 17.84
CA ALA A 321 5.56 6.46 16.94
C ALA A 321 6.33 7.62 16.30
N SER A 322 7.65 7.51 16.21
CA SER A 322 8.48 8.32 15.31
C SER A 322 8.80 7.50 14.07
N VAL A 323 8.50 8.03 12.88
CA VAL A 323 8.63 7.34 11.59
C VAL A 323 9.59 8.10 10.69
N SER A 324 10.66 7.43 10.25
CA SER A 324 11.69 8.05 9.43
C SER A 324 11.17 8.44 8.04
N PRO A 325 11.82 9.42 7.37
CA PRO A 325 11.57 9.67 5.96
C PRO A 325 11.86 8.43 5.10
N ALA A 326 11.21 8.37 3.92
CA ALA A 326 11.45 7.41 2.84
C ALA A 326 11.75 5.94 3.25
N GLY A 327 10.71 5.19 3.63
CA GLY A 327 10.84 3.76 3.97
C GLY A 327 10.02 3.31 5.18
N ILE A 328 9.41 4.25 5.90
CA ILE A 328 8.50 4.06 7.06
C ILE A 328 9.04 3.22 8.22
N GLU A 329 10.36 3.14 8.39
CA GLU A 329 10.96 2.58 9.59
C GLU A 329 10.52 3.38 10.83
N SER A 330 10.14 2.69 11.91
CA SER A 330 9.51 3.35 13.05
C SER A 330 10.00 2.84 14.40
N SER A 331 10.09 3.76 15.35
CA SER A 331 10.32 3.49 16.78
C SER A 331 9.06 3.89 17.55
N ALA A 332 8.58 3.02 18.44
CA ALA A 332 7.31 3.21 19.16
C ALA A 332 7.54 3.34 20.68
N TYR A 333 6.94 4.37 21.27
CA TYR A 333 7.05 4.76 22.66
C TYR A 333 5.68 4.65 23.31
N PRO A 334 5.42 3.65 24.18
CA PRO A 334 4.12 3.50 24.82
C PRO A 334 3.76 4.73 25.66
N LEU A 335 2.51 5.17 25.55
CA LEU A 335 1.97 6.31 26.27
C LEU A 335 1.04 5.84 27.39
N ASP A 336 0.94 6.63 28.45
CA ASP A 336 0.06 6.43 29.59
C ASP A 336 -0.79 7.69 29.84
N LYS A 337 -1.97 7.54 30.46
CA LYS A 337 -2.78 8.68 30.91
C LYS A 337 -1.96 9.52 31.88
N GLY A 338 -1.77 10.81 31.58
CA GLY A 338 -0.92 11.69 32.36
C GLY A 338 0.09 12.44 31.50
N ILE A 339 1.07 13.03 32.19
CA ILE A 339 2.27 13.59 31.59
C ILE A 339 3.28 12.46 31.34
N ASN A 340 3.73 12.34 30.09
CA ASN A 340 4.79 11.44 29.66
C ASN A 340 5.99 12.29 29.19
N LYS A 341 7.21 11.79 29.40
CA LYS A 341 8.45 12.35 28.83
C LYS A 341 9.16 11.24 28.06
N ILE A 342 9.36 11.45 26.77
CA ILE A 342 9.91 10.44 25.84
C ILE A 342 11.23 10.97 25.28
N LYS A 343 12.30 10.19 25.38
CA LYS A 343 13.53 10.44 24.63
C LYS A 343 13.45 9.75 23.27
N ILE A 344 13.58 10.52 22.20
CA ILE A 344 13.45 10.04 20.83
C ILE A 344 14.76 9.36 20.39
N SER A 345 14.62 8.19 19.79
CA SER A 345 15.71 7.31 19.32
C SER A 345 15.75 7.14 17.81
N ARG A 346 14.94 7.92 17.08
CA ARG A 346 14.86 7.96 15.62
C ARG A 346 14.21 9.27 15.18
N SER A 347 14.91 10.06 14.37
CA SER A 347 14.33 11.24 13.74
C SER A 347 13.15 10.87 12.83
N GLY A 348 12.07 11.66 12.87
CA GLY A 348 10.89 11.37 12.05
C GLY A 348 9.64 12.19 12.35
N LEU A 349 8.60 11.91 11.56
CA LEU A 349 7.23 12.38 11.78
C LEU A 349 6.60 11.59 12.93
N LEU A 350 5.87 12.28 13.81
CA LEU A 350 5.24 11.70 15.00
C LEU A 350 3.76 11.33 14.74
N TYR A 351 3.34 10.14 15.21
CA TYR A 351 1.99 9.61 15.04
C TYR A 351 1.44 9.03 16.35
N VAL A 352 0.13 9.17 16.58
CA VAL A 352 -0.55 8.54 17.73
C VAL A 352 -1.09 7.17 17.35
N MET A 353 -0.41 6.14 17.81
CA MET A 353 -0.74 4.73 17.57
C MET A 353 -1.87 4.33 18.52
N TYR A 354 -3.12 4.49 18.06
CA TYR A 354 -4.33 4.08 18.78
C TYR A 354 -5.03 2.94 18.04
N HIS A 355 -4.48 1.73 18.17
CA HIS A 355 -5.01 0.51 17.58
C HIS A 355 -5.74 -0.34 18.63
N THR A 356 -7.00 -0.68 18.37
CA THR A 356 -7.83 -1.51 19.27
C THR A 356 -8.93 -2.23 18.48
N ASP A 357 -9.69 -3.11 19.12
CA ASP A 357 -10.89 -3.69 18.53
C ASP A 357 -11.99 -2.63 18.37
N ILE A 358 -12.29 -2.27 17.13
CA ILE A 358 -13.33 -1.29 16.78
C ILE A 358 -14.70 -1.94 16.47
N SER A 359 -14.92 -3.21 16.85
CA SER A 359 -16.23 -3.87 16.79
C SER A 359 -17.33 -3.11 17.56
N LYS A 360 -16.92 -2.30 18.54
CA LYS A 360 -17.77 -1.36 19.29
C LYS A 360 -17.20 0.06 19.15
N PRO A 361 -18.03 1.11 19.10
CA PRO A 361 -17.56 2.50 19.07
C PRO A 361 -16.61 2.81 20.23
N LYS A 362 -15.43 3.34 19.90
CA LYS A 362 -14.40 3.77 20.86
C LYS A 362 -14.40 5.29 20.97
N ARG A 363 -14.05 5.80 22.15
CA ARG A 363 -13.95 7.25 22.40
C ARG A 363 -12.60 7.77 21.89
N PRO A 364 -12.55 8.92 21.18
CA PRO A 364 -11.28 9.55 20.87
C PRO A 364 -10.49 9.91 22.13
N ILE A 365 -9.17 9.80 22.06
CA ILE A 365 -8.26 10.16 23.16
C ILE A 365 -7.60 11.50 22.83
N THR A 366 -7.73 12.48 23.72
CA THR A 366 -7.05 13.78 23.57
C THR A 366 -5.57 13.62 23.94
N VAL A 367 -4.70 13.99 23.01
CA VAL A 367 -3.25 14.02 23.20
C VAL A 367 -2.76 15.43 22.88
N HIS A 368 -1.87 15.93 23.73
CA HIS A 368 -1.30 17.27 23.65
C HIS A 368 0.23 17.16 23.73
N ILE A 369 0.89 17.59 22.66
CA ILE A 369 2.36 17.69 22.57
C ILE A 369 2.67 19.19 22.70
N PRO A 370 3.06 19.67 23.90
CA PRO A 370 3.07 21.08 24.22
C PRO A 370 4.16 21.83 23.47
N VAL A 371 4.11 23.17 23.52
CA VAL A 371 5.19 24.04 23.06
C VAL A 371 6.53 23.66 23.69
N GLY A 372 7.63 23.81 22.95
CA GLY A 372 8.95 23.31 23.33
C GLY A 372 9.18 21.81 23.08
N SER A 373 8.13 20.99 22.87
CA SER A 373 8.28 19.59 22.47
C SER A 373 8.09 19.43 20.96
N GLY A 374 9.19 19.18 20.26
CA GLY A 374 9.24 18.93 18.82
C GLY A 374 8.89 20.14 17.95
N THR A 375 9.21 20.02 16.66
CA THR A 375 8.96 21.05 15.64
C THR A 375 7.66 20.76 14.90
N VAL A 376 6.80 21.76 14.75
CA VAL A 376 5.56 21.61 13.97
C VAL A 376 5.90 21.59 12.47
N ASN A 377 5.49 20.52 11.81
CA ASN A 377 5.51 20.37 10.36
C ASN A 377 4.14 20.65 9.73
N GLY A 378 3.08 20.33 10.47
CA GLY A 378 1.70 20.29 9.98
C GLY A 378 1.38 19.05 9.16
N TYR A 379 0.10 18.91 8.81
CA TYR A 379 -0.43 17.92 7.86
C TYR A 379 -1.70 18.45 7.20
N PHE A 380 -1.99 17.97 5.99
CA PHE A 380 -3.27 18.25 5.33
C PHE A 380 -4.30 17.18 5.67
N ASP A 381 -5.54 17.57 5.94
CA ASP A 381 -6.68 16.64 6.13
C ASP A 381 -7.89 17.19 5.38
N VAL A 382 -8.36 16.43 4.39
CA VAL A 382 -9.48 16.82 3.49
C VAL A 382 -10.82 16.99 4.22
N THR A 383 -10.90 16.59 5.49
CA THR A 383 -12.09 16.77 6.34
C THR A 383 -12.02 18.04 7.20
N ARG A 384 -10.86 18.70 7.25
CA ARG A 384 -10.58 19.87 8.12
C ARG A 384 -10.05 21.09 7.37
N HIS A 385 -9.24 20.89 6.34
CA HIS A 385 -8.39 21.91 5.73
C HIS A 385 -8.82 22.21 4.28
N THR A 386 -8.60 23.45 3.84
CA THR A 386 -8.87 23.91 2.47
C THR A 386 -7.58 24.06 1.65
N ASP A 387 -7.64 24.27 0.34
CA ASP A 387 -6.44 24.56 -0.46
C ASP A 387 -5.72 25.86 -0.01
N LYS A 388 -6.42 26.79 0.66
CA LYS A 388 -5.81 27.96 1.33
C LYS A 388 -4.95 27.54 2.53
N ASP A 389 -5.41 26.57 3.31
CA ASP A 389 -4.66 25.99 4.42
C ASP A 389 -3.49 25.16 3.93
N TRP A 390 -3.69 24.37 2.87
CA TRP A 390 -2.62 23.65 2.19
C TRP A 390 -1.46 24.58 1.80
N LYS A 391 -1.75 25.68 1.08
CA LYS A 391 -0.73 26.66 0.67
C LYS A 391 0.02 27.27 1.86
N ARG A 392 -0.68 27.54 2.96
CA ARG A 392 -0.10 27.99 4.25
C ARG A 392 0.84 26.94 4.86
N MET A 393 0.44 25.67 4.87
CA MET A 393 1.17 24.58 5.51
C MET A 393 2.39 24.16 4.69
N ILE A 394 2.20 23.83 3.40
CA ILE A 394 3.28 23.31 2.56
C ILE A 394 4.39 24.35 2.34
N GLY A 395 4.03 25.64 2.30
CA GLY A 395 5.00 26.75 2.24
C GLY A 395 5.89 26.90 3.47
N LYS A 396 5.53 26.28 4.62
CA LYS A 396 6.26 26.41 5.90
C LYS A 396 6.85 25.11 6.45
N ALA A 397 6.36 23.95 6.03
CA ALA A 397 6.81 22.62 6.48
C ALA A 397 8.35 22.45 6.45
N PRO A 398 9.06 22.37 7.60
CA PRO A 398 10.52 22.24 7.62
C PRO A 398 11.02 20.83 7.29
N HIS A 399 10.17 19.80 7.36
CA HIS A 399 10.58 18.41 7.16
C HIS A 399 10.60 18.00 5.69
N SER A 400 11.44 17.02 5.35
CA SER A 400 11.58 16.47 3.99
C SER A 400 10.35 15.72 3.49
N MET A 401 9.49 15.24 4.40
CA MET A 401 8.23 14.55 4.10
C MET A 401 7.03 15.26 4.73
N PHE A 402 5.88 15.20 4.05
CA PHE A 402 4.63 15.81 4.50
C PHE A 402 3.44 14.84 4.40
N ASP A 403 2.56 14.89 5.40
CA ASP A 403 1.36 14.07 5.55
C ASP A 403 0.14 14.66 4.84
N ILE A 404 -0.55 13.84 4.04
CA ILE A 404 -1.77 14.22 3.32
C ILE A 404 -2.84 13.15 3.59
N VAL A 405 -3.87 13.53 4.36
CA VAL A 405 -4.90 12.63 4.89
C VAL A 405 -6.21 12.80 4.11
N GLY A 406 -6.59 11.76 3.38
CA GLY A 406 -7.90 11.60 2.77
C GLY A 406 -8.93 10.92 3.70
N ARG A 407 -10.03 10.48 3.11
CA ARG A 407 -11.11 9.72 3.76
C ARG A 407 -10.85 8.21 3.72
N TYR A 408 -10.29 7.72 2.62
CA TYR A 408 -10.00 6.30 2.36
C TYR A 408 -8.52 6.04 2.05
N SER A 409 -7.80 7.09 1.66
CA SER A 409 -6.38 7.10 1.28
C SER A 409 -5.57 8.08 2.13
N MET A 410 -4.28 7.81 2.30
CA MET A 410 -3.31 8.70 2.91
C MET A 410 -2.02 8.67 2.09
N MET A 411 -1.30 9.78 2.05
CA MET A 411 -0.03 9.90 1.35
C MET A 411 1.02 10.57 2.24
N ILE A 412 2.24 10.02 2.26
CA ILE A 412 3.42 10.61 2.93
C ILE A 412 4.46 10.88 1.86
N LEU A 413 4.56 12.13 1.41
CA LEU A 413 5.28 12.48 0.18
C LEU A 413 6.37 13.53 0.42
N HIS A 414 7.42 13.52 -0.41
CA HIS A 414 8.53 14.48 -0.32
C HIS A 414 8.03 15.92 -0.49
N THR A 415 8.30 16.75 0.52
CA THR A 415 7.84 18.14 0.64
C THR A 415 8.30 19.02 -0.52
N GLU A 416 9.49 18.77 -1.06
CA GLU A 416 10.04 19.53 -2.20
C GLU A 416 9.19 19.36 -3.47
N TYR A 417 8.77 18.14 -3.80
CA TYR A 417 7.96 17.87 -5.00
C TYR A 417 6.51 18.31 -4.83
N LEU A 418 6.00 18.27 -3.61
CA LEU A 418 4.70 18.88 -3.27
C LEU A 418 4.73 20.41 -3.50
N ARG A 419 5.80 21.09 -3.07
CA ARG A 419 6.02 22.52 -3.37
C ARG A 419 6.18 22.79 -4.86
N ALA A 420 6.94 21.96 -5.57
CA ALA A 420 7.24 22.16 -6.98
C ALA A 420 6.02 21.92 -7.90
N TYR A 421 5.19 20.91 -7.60
CA TYR A 421 4.17 20.40 -8.53
C TYR A 421 2.73 20.52 -8.02
N SER A 422 2.51 20.92 -6.77
CA SER A 422 1.18 21.20 -6.22
C SER A 422 1.17 22.35 -5.18
N PRO A 423 1.82 23.50 -5.44
CA PRO A 423 1.97 24.58 -4.44
C PRO A 423 0.63 25.19 -3.97
N ASP A 424 -0.35 25.28 -4.86
CA ASP A 424 -1.60 26.02 -4.62
C ASP A 424 -2.79 25.15 -4.22
N SER A 425 -2.81 23.87 -4.59
CA SER A 425 -3.94 22.97 -4.34
C SER A 425 -3.48 21.52 -4.33
N ILE A 426 -3.95 20.74 -3.35
CA ILE A 426 -3.78 19.28 -3.30
C ILE A 426 -5.12 18.54 -3.28
N THR A 427 -6.23 19.23 -2.97
CA THR A 427 -7.54 18.63 -2.69
C THR A 427 -8.04 17.70 -3.80
N LYS A 428 -7.89 18.11 -5.07
CA LYS A 428 -8.29 17.28 -6.23
C LYS A 428 -7.52 15.96 -6.31
N SER A 429 -6.23 15.99 -6.00
CA SER A 429 -5.38 14.80 -6.03
C SER A 429 -5.77 13.83 -4.91
N VAL A 430 -6.00 14.33 -3.70
CA VAL A 430 -6.56 13.52 -2.59
C VAL A 430 -7.90 12.90 -2.97
N GLN A 431 -8.78 13.66 -3.64
CA GLN A 431 -10.06 13.13 -4.10
C GLN A 431 -9.90 11.98 -5.09
N THR A 432 -8.99 12.07 -6.08
CA THR A 432 -8.78 10.98 -7.04
C THR A 432 -8.26 9.70 -6.37
N TRP A 433 -7.36 9.84 -5.39
CA TRP A 433 -6.89 8.72 -4.58
C TRP A 433 -8.00 8.09 -3.73
N ASP A 434 -8.81 8.92 -3.05
CA ASP A 434 -9.97 8.47 -2.27
C ASP A 434 -11.03 7.78 -3.12
N GLU A 435 -11.38 8.34 -4.28
CA GLU A 435 -12.35 7.73 -5.21
C GLU A 435 -11.83 6.40 -5.79
N SER A 436 -10.52 6.29 -6.04
CA SER A 436 -9.87 5.06 -6.50
C SER A 436 -9.96 3.94 -5.46
N VAL A 437 -9.56 4.21 -4.21
CA VAL A 437 -9.65 3.22 -3.11
C VAL A 437 -11.11 2.85 -2.84
N LYS A 438 -12.02 3.83 -2.86
CA LYS A 438 -13.46 3.59 -2.69
C LYS A 438 -14.06 2.71 -3.79
N ALA A 439 -13.65 2.89 -5.05
CA ALA A 439 -14.10 2.03 -6.15
C ALA A 439 -13.68 0.57 -5.93
N MET A 440 -12.43 0.34 -5.50
CA MET A 440 -11.92 -1.00 -5.17
C MET A 440 -12.67 -1.62 -3.98
N TRP A 441 -12.86 -0.88 -2.88
CA TRP A 441 -13.61 -1.37 -1.72
C TRP A 441 -15.08 -1.71 -2.07
N LYS A 442 -15.71 -0.89 -2.92
CA LYS A 442 -17.08 -1.11 -3.40
C LYS A 442 -17.19 -2.38 -4.25
N ILE A 443 -16.32 -2.58 -5.24
CA ILE A 443 -16.38 -3.79 -6.10
C ILE A 443 -16.10 -5.07 -5.30
N MET A 444 -15.26 -4.98 -4.25
CA MET A 444 -15.01 -6.06 -3.30
C MET A 444 -16.14 -6.29 -2.29
N GLY A 445 -17.18 -5.44 -2.29
CA GLY A 445 -18.34 -5.55 -1.42
C GLY A 445 -18.08 -5.18 0.04
N PHE A 446 -17.12 -4.30 0.35
CA PHE A 446 -16.80 -3.93 1.74
C PHE A 446 -17.97 -3.25 2.45
N ASP A 447 -18.80 -2.49 1.74
CA ASP A 447 -20.01 -1.85 2.26
C ASP A 447 -21.14 -2.86 2.56
N LYS A 448 -21.22 -3.93 1.75
CA LYS A 448 -22.24 -5.00 1.86
C LYS A 448 -21.87 -6.07 2.89
N TYR A 449 -20.57 -6.33 3.04
CA TYR A 449 -20.00 -7.29 3.98
C TYR A 449 -19.04 -6.55 4.93
N PRO A 450 -19.58 -5.73 5.85
CA PRO A 450 -18.79 -4.91 6.75
C PRO A 450 -17.98 -5.80 7.71
N GLN A 451 -16.79 -5.32 8.04
CA GLN A 451 -15.89 -5.85 9.05
C GLN A 451 -15.36 -4.65 9.85
N PRO A 452 -14.98 -4.80 11.12
CA PRO A 452 -14.46 -3.72 11.94
C PRO A 452 -13.04 -3.33 11.49
N HIS A 453 -12.99 -2.60 10.36
CA HIS A 453 -11.80 -2.11 9.68
C HIS A 453 -12.02 -0.67 9.22
N ASN A 454 -11.07 0.21 9.52
CA ASN A 454 -11.11 1.62 9.14
C ASN A 454 -9.74 2.22 8.76
N ASN A 455 -8.71 1.40 8.53
CA ASN A 455 -7.41 1.86 8.07
C ASN A 455 -7.49 2.33 6.61
N ARG A 456 -6.68 3.32 6.25
CA ARG A 456 -6.60 3.83 4.87
C ARG A 456 -5.61 3.04 4.02
N GLN A 457 -5.71 3.14 2.70
CA GLN A 457 -4.58 2.83 1.82
C GLN A 457 -3.48 3.88 2.04
N LEU A 458 -2.22 3.47 2.16
CA LEU A 458 -1.08 4.39 2.27
C LEU A 458 -0.24 4.38 0.98
N GLY A 459 0.05 5.56 0.44
CA GLY A 459 1.10 5.78 -0.57
C GLY A 459 2.29 6.55 0.03
N VAL A 460 3.51 6.14 -0.28
CA VAL A 460 4.74 6.80 0.22
C VAL A 460 5.67 7.07 -0.94
N SER A 461 6.16 8.31 -1.08
CA SER A 461 7.24 8.57 -2.04
C SER A 461 8.57 8.11 -1.44
N VAL A 462 9.32 7.29 -2.16
CA VAL A 462 10.61 6.73 -1.75
C VAL A 462 11.74 7.22 -2.66
N GLY A 463 12.99 6.97 -2.27
CA GLY A 463 14.16 7.35 -3.07
C GLY A 463 14.25 6.64 -4.43
N ASN A 464 15.36 6.86 -5.13
CA ASN A 464 15.62 6.22 -6.42
C ASN A 464 15.79 4.70 -6.26
N GLY A 465 15.10 3.93 -7.10
CA GLY A 465 15.01 2.47 -6.99
C GLY A 465 14.00 1.88 -7.96
N VAL A 466 13.21 0.91 -7.51
CA VAL A 466 12.07 0.37 -8.28
C VAL A 466 11.02 1.48 -8.47
N HIS A 467 10.52 1.66 -9.70
CA HIS A 467 9.61 2.76 -10.09
C HIS A 467 8.41 2.90 -9.16
N MET A 468 7.69 1.80 -8.94
CA MET A 468 6.61 1.68 -7.97
C MET A 468 6.62 0.25 -7.39
N PHE A 469 6.04 0.06 -6.20
CA PHE A 469 5.81 -1.26 -5.62
C PHE A 469 4.68 -1.25 -4.57
N ALA A 470 4.13 -2.43 -4.30
CA ALA A 470 3.21 -2.67 -3.19
C ALA A 470 3.84 -3.61 -2.14
N THR A 471 3.61 -3.32 -0.86
CA THR A 471 4.05 -4.19 0.24
C THR A 471 3.02 -4.15 1.37
N TRP A 472 3.34 -4.78 2.50
CA TRP A 472 2.57 -4.59 3.72
C TRP A 472 2.73 -3.16 4.22
N TYR A 473 1.63 -2.58 4.71
CA TYR A 473 1.49 -1.23 5.24
C TYR A 473 1.45 -0.09 4.22
N TYR A 474 2.06 -0.21 3.02
CA TYR A 474 2.08 0.87 2.02
C TYR A 474 2.37 0.42 0.57
N CYS A 475 2.04 1.30 -0.37
CA CYS A 475 2.60 1.32 -1.73
C CYS A 475 3.73 2.36 -1.81
N GLY A 476 4.89 1.97 -2.32
CA GLY A 476 6.03 2.84 -2.56
C GLY A 476 6.03 3.39 -3.99
N TYR A 477 6.33 4.67 -4.14
CA TYR A 477 6.44 5.36 -5.43
C TYR A 477 7.80 6.04 -5.47
N SER A 478 8.71 5.62 -6.34
CA SER A 478 10.00 6.30 -6.45
C SER A 478 9.78 7.74 -6.87
N ILE A 479 10.58 8.68 -6.36
CA ILE A 479 10.56 10.06 -6.84
C ILE A 479 10.94 10.15 -8.33
N GLY A 480 11.79 9.21 -8.80
CA GLY A 480 12.36 9.22 -10.14
C GLY A 480 13.30 10.40 -10.37
N ASP A 481 13.89 10.49 -11.56
CA ASP A 481 14.81 11.57 -11.92
C ASP A 481 14.15 12.94 -11.70
N ASN A 482 14.70 13.74 -10.79
CA ASN A 482 14.23 15.07 -10.42
C ASN A 482 12.73 15.14 -10.07
N GLY A 483 12.15 14.09 -9.48
CA GLY A 483 10.74 14.08 -9.08
C GLY A 483 9.76 13.80 -10.23
N ASN A 484 10.23 13.29 -11.38
CA ASN A 484 9.39 13.07 -12.55
C ASN A 484 8.20 12.13 -12.28
N THR A 485 8.36 11.05 -11.51
CA THR A 485 7.25 10.14 -11.17
C THR A 485 6.22 10.86 -10.30
N MET A 486 6.68 11.68 -9.33
CA MET A 486 5.79 12.51 -8.51
C MET A 486 4.93 13.44 -9.39
N LYS A 487 5.60 14.16 -10.30
CA LYS A 487 4.98 15.10 -11.24
C LYS A 487 4.00 14.44 -12.20
N ASN A 488 4.37 13.30 -12.77
CA ASN A 488 3.73 12.71 -13.94
C ASN A 488 2.79 11.53 -13.63
N GLU A 489 2.79 11.02 -12.40
CA GLU A 489 1.98 9.86 -12.01
C GLU A 489 1.32 9.98 -10.61
N VAL A 490 1.92 10.68 -9.63
CA VAL A 490 1.48 10.59 -8.21
C VAL A 490 0.59 11.76 -7.73
N ILE A 491 0.94 13.03 -7.99
CA ILE A 491 0.32 14.18 -7.30
C ILE A 491 -0.34 15.26 -8.15
N ALA A 492 -0.01 15.45 -9.43
CA ALA A 492 -0.48 16.66 -10.13
C ALA A 492 -1.97 16.58 -10.55
N PRO A 493 -2.81 17.62 -10.27
CA PRO A 493 -4.25 17.59 -10.54
C PRO A 493 -4.64 17.41 -12.02
N GLY A 494 -3.79 17.81 -12.97
CA GLY A 494 -3.98 17.60 -14.42
C GLY A 494 -3.32 16.33 -14.97
N VAL A 495 -2.90 15.43 -14.09
CA VAL A 495 -2.06 14.28 -14.42
C VAL A 495 -2.66 12.96 -13.92
N LEU A 496 -3.38 12.99 -12.80
CA LEU A 496 -4.20 11.90 -12.27
C LEU A 496 -5.49 11.70 -13.11
N GLN A 497 -5.32 11.58 -14.43
CA GLN A 497 -6.37 11.52 -15.45
C GLN A 497 -5.92 10.67 -16.65
N GLY A 498 -6.87 10.05 -17.36
CA GLY A 498 -6.56 9.07 -18.41
C GLY A 498 -5.79 7.85 -17.88
N ASN A 499 -5.07 7.15 -18.77
CA ASN A 499 -4.35 5.90 -18.45
C ASN A 499 -3.18 6.11 -17.46
N ARG A 500 -2.81 7.34 -17.08
CA ARG A 500 -1.75 7.62 -16.10
C ARG A 500 -2.08 7.10 -14.69
N LEU A 501 -3.36 6.91 -14.37
CA LEU A 501 -3.76 6.26 -13.12
C LEU A 501 -3.43 4.76 -13.08
N TRP A 502 -3.01 4.14 -14.19
CA TRP A 502 -2.70 2.71 -14.24
C TRP A 502 -1.66 2.29 -13.19
N GLY A 503 -0.54 3.01 -13.06
CA GLY A 503 0.53 2.68 -12.09
C GLY A 503 0.03 2.66 -10.65
N ILE A 504 -0.67 3.73 -10.22
CA ILE A 504 -1.33 3.78 -8.90
C ILE A 504 -2.30 2.61 -8.73
N GLY A 505 -3.15 2.35 -9.73
CA GLY A 505 -4.15 1.29 -9.67
C GLY A 505 -3.58 -0.13 -9.68
N HIS A 506 -2.41 -0.32 -10.28
CA HIS A 506 -1.67 -1.59 -10.35
C HIS A 506 -1.08 -1.93 -8.97
N GLU A 507 -0.38 -0.98 -8.34
CA GLU A 507 0.19 -1.18 -6.99
C GLU A 507 -0.88 -1.31 -5.91
N ILE A 508 -1.88 -0.42 -5.92
CA ILE A 508 -2.99 -0.53 -4.97
C ILE A 508 -3.76 -1.83 -5.26
N GLY A 509 -3.85 -2.26 -6.52
CA GLY A 509 -4.42 -3.55 -6.91
C GLY A 509 -3.70 -4.76 -6.31
N HIS A 510 -2.36 -4.72 -6.18
CA HIS A 510 -1.60 -5.76 -5.48
C HIS A 510 -2.02 -5.89 -4.01
N CYS A 511 -2.28 -4.78 -3.32
CA CYS A 511 -2.79 -4.83 -1.93
C CYS A 511 -4.14 -5.55 -1.80
N TYR A 512 -4.95 -5.62 -2.85
CA TYR A 512 -6.33 -6.14 -2.82
C TYR A 512 -6.55 -7.48 -3.55
N GLN A 513 -5.58 -7.98 -4.33
CA GLN A 513 -5.78 -9.14 -5.22
C GLN A 513 -5.87 -10.51 -4.53
N HIS A 514 -5.45 -10.66 -3.28
CA HIS A 514 -5.29 -11.98 -2.65
C HIS A 514 -6.51 -12.93 -2.71
N PRO A 515 -7.79 -12.47 -2.69
CA PRO A 515 -8.94 -13.39 -2.73
C PRO A 515 -9.07 -14.14 -4.07
N PHE A 516 -8.73 -13.48 -5.18
CA PHE A 516 -8.91 -14.00 -6.55
C PHE A 516 -7.60 -14.23 -7.32
N ASN A 517 -6.44 -14.04 -6.68
CA ASN A 517 -5.14 -14.34 -7.26
C ASN A 517 -4.73 -15.79 -7.04
N TRP A 518 -3.91 -16.31 -7.94
CA TRP A 518 -3.16 -17.55 -7.80
C TRP A 518 -1.81 -17.41 -8.51
N ARG A 519 -0.83 -18.27 -8.19
CA ARG A 519 0.48 -18.21 -8.87
C ARG A 519 0.29 -18.45 -10.37
N SER A 520 1.07 -17.75 -11.19
CA SER A 520 0.86 -17.44 -12.63
C SER A 520 -0.02 -16.23 -12.96
N MET A 521 -0.76 -15.67 -11.99
CA MET A 521 -1.65 -14.52 -12.18
C MET A 521 -1.30 -13.30 -11.32
N SER A 522 -0.18 -13.26 -10.58
CA SER A 522 0.11 -12.12 -9.69
C SER A 522 0.22 -10.78 -10.44
N GLU A 523 0.94 -10.75 -11.57
CA GLU A 523 1.11 -9.54 -12.41
C GLU A 523 -0.02 -9.35 -13.44
N SER A 524 -1.19 -9.91 -13.15
CA SER A 524 -2.35 -9.86 -14.05
C SER A 524 -3.63 -9.65 -13.27
N SER A 525 -3.83 -10.35 -12.14
CA SER A 525 -5.07 -10.25 -11.38
C SER A 525 -5.25 -8.91 -10.67
N ASN A 526 -4.17 -8.18 -10.39
CA ASN A 526 -4.20 -6.80 -9.91
C ASN A 526 -4.65 -5.79 -10.99
N ASN A 527 -4.36 -6.04 -12.27
CA ASN A 527 -4.74 -5.16 -13.39
C ASN A 527 -6.26 -4.99 -13.52
N PHE A 528 -7.06 -5.92 -12.98
CA PHE A 528 -8.50 -5.73 -12.79
C PHE A 528 -8.82 -4.42 -12.05
N PHE A 529 -8.08 -4.12 -10.97
CA PHE A 529 -8.28 -2.91 -10.18
C PHE A 529 -7.70 -1.65 -10.87
N ALA A 530 -6.59 -1.79 -11.59
CA ALA A 530 -6.05 -0.71 -12.42
C ALA A 530 -7.07 -0.27 -13.48
N GLN A 531 -7.60 -1.23 -14.25
CA GLN A 531 -8.63 -0.95 -15.26
C GLN A 531 -9.97 -0.49 -14.64
N LEU A 532 -10.33 -0.97 -13.46
CA LEU A 532 -11.51 -0.50 -12.72
C LEU A 532 -11.45 1.00 -12.41
N ILE A 533 -10.30 1.51 -11.94
CA ILE A 533 -10.18 2.94 -11.63
C ILE A 533 -10.07 3.81 -12.89
N LEU A 534 -9.55 3.26 -14.00
CA LEU A 534 -9.68 3.94 -15.31
C LEU A 534 -11.15 4.12 -15.70
N ASP A 535 -11.97 3.07 -15.56
CA ASP A 535 -13.40 3.12 -15.91
C ASP A 535 -14.25 3.97 -14.96
N GLN A 536 -14.06 3.84 -13.64
CA GLN A 536 -14.94 4.50 -12.65
C GLN A 536 -14.46 5.89 -12.21
N VAL A 537 -13.16 6.18 -12.30
CA VAL A 537 -12.56 7.42 -11.79
C VAL A 537 -11.96 8.25 -12.93
N ALA A 538 -11.01 7.71 -13.69
CA ALA A 538 -10.33 8.48 -14.75
C ALA A 538 -11.31 8.97 -15.82
N ASN A 539 -12.19 8.09 -16.32
CA ASN A 539 -13.20 8.43 -17.33
C ASN A 539 -14.23 9.46 -16.83
N ARG A 540 -14.61 9.37 -15.55
CA ARG A 540 -15.49 10.34 -14.91
C ARG A 540 -14.85 11.72 -14.81
N ILE A 541 -13.56 11.80 -14.44
CA ILE A 541 -12.77 13.04 -14.41
C ILE A 541 -12.60 13.62 -15.82
N ASN A 542 -12.29 12.76 -16.80
CA ASN A 542 -12.12 13.12 -18.21
C ASN A 542 -13.41 13.59 -18.91
N GLY A 543 -14.59 13.30 -18.34
CA GLY A 543 -15.88 13.50 -19.00
C GLY A 543 -16.10 12.61 -20.25
N ASN A 544 -15.32 11.53 -20.41
CA ASN A 544 -15.42 10.61 -21.55
C ASN A 544 -14.88 9.22 -21.20
N GLU A 545 -15.36 8.17 -21.88
CA GLU A 545 -15.05 6.77 -21.56
C GLU A 545 -13.83 6.19 -22.31
N ARG A 546 -12.80 7.00 -22.58
CA ARG A 546 -11.64 6.60 -23.41
C ARG A 546 -10.44 6.04 -22.65
N ALA A 547 -10.35 6.25 -21.34
CA ALA A 547 -9.27 5.71 -20.51
C ALA A 547 -9.47 4.20 -20.29
N THR A 548 -8.54 3.41 -20.82
CA THR A 548 -8.51 1.95 -20.75
C THR A 548 -7.22 1.45 -21.39
N ASP A 549 -6.64 0.41 -20.80
CA ASP A 549 -5.53 -0.38 -21.37
C ASP A 549 -5.97 -1.82 -21.69
N MET A 550 -7.27 -2.12 -21.62
CA MET A 550 -7.81 -3.40 -22.10
C MET A 550 -7.55 -3.55 -23.61
N GLU A 551 -6.94 -4.67 -24.00
CA GLU A 551 -6.69 -5.00 -25.41
C GLU A 551 -7.87 -5.81 -26.00
N ASN A 552 -8.02 -5.81 -27.32
CA ASN A 552 -9.06 -6.61 -27.98
C ASN A 552 -8.70 -8.11 -27.89
N PRO A 553 -9.60 -8.98 -27.39
CA PRO A 553 -9.34 -10.41 -27.26
C PRO A 553 -8.98 -11.10 -28.59
N CYS A 554 -9.58 -10.70 -29.72
CA CYS A 554 -9.36 -11.35 -31.02
C CYS A 554 -7.88 -11.39 -31.44
N LYS A 555 -7.09 -10.38 -31.07
CA LYS A 555 -5.64 -10.35 -31.26
C LYS A 555 -4.97 -11.61 -30.71
N TYR A 556 -5.23 -11.91 -29.44
CA TYR A 556 -4.63 -13.05 -28.74
C TYR A 556 -5.30 -14.38 -29.09
N LEU A 557 -6.60 -14.35 -29.43
CA LEU A 557 -7.26 -15.53 -29.98
C LEU A 557 -6.57 -15.99 -31.28
N LEU A 558 -6.17 -15.06 -32.15
CA LEU A 558 -5.42 -15.31 -33.38
C LEU A 558 -3.91 -15.58 -33.16
N GLU A 559 -3.25 -14.84 -32.27
CA GLU A 559 -1.81 -14.95 -32.06
C GLU A 559 -1.39 -16.15 -31.21
N ASP A 560 -2.22 -16.55 -30.23
CA ASP A 560 -1.91 -17.57 -29.23
C ASP A 560 -2.87 -18.78 -29.27
N VAL A 561 -4.18 -18.55 -29.14
CA VAL A 561 -5.16 -19.63 -28.86
C VAL A 561 -5.36 -20.58 -30.03
N VAL A 562 -5.54 -20.09 -31.27
CA VAL A 562 -5.70 -20.97 -32.44
C VAL A 562 -4.47 -21.83 -32.75
N LYS A 563 -3.31 -21.50 -32.15
CA LYS A 563 -2.08 -22.30 -32.20
C LYS A 563 -2.01 -23.37 -31.09
N GLY A 564 -3.08 -23.55 -30.32
CA GLY A 564 -3.20 -24.55 -29.27
C GLY A 564 -2.57 -24.19 -27.93
N LYS A 565 -2.08 -22.95 -27.74
CA LYS A 565 -1.52 -22.53 -26.44
C LYS A 565 -2.59 -22.61 -25.34
N PRO A 566 -2.33 -23.26 -24.19
CA PRO A 566 -3.25 -23.22 -23.06
C PRO A 566 -3.39 -21.80 -22.51
N PHE A 567 -4.46 -21.52 -21.76
CA PHE A 567 -4.67 -20.19 -21.15
C PHE A 567 -3.47 -19.69 -20.31
N HIS A 568 -2.69 -20.60 -19.72
CA HIS A 568 -1.47 -20.24 -18.99
C HIS A 568 -0.38 -19.61 -19.89
N ASP A 569 -0.31 -19.93 -21.17
CA ASP A 569 0.76 -19.48 -22.09
C ASP A 569 0.37 -18.27 -22.95
N ILE A 570 -0.87 -17.80 -22.85
CA ILE A 570 -1.31 -16.58 -23.56
C ILE A 570 -0.72 -15.32 -22.91
N ASN A 571 -0.67 -14.24 -23.67
CA ASN A 571 -0.18 -12.95 -23.18
C ASN A 571 -0.94 -12.45 -21.91
N GLY A 572 -0.20 -11.91 -20.93
CA GLY A 572 -0.77 -11.39 -19.68
C GLY A 572 -1.89 -10.36 -19.84
N TRP A 573 -1.81 -9.51 -20.88
CA TRP A 573 -2.86 -8.54 -21.22
C TRP A 573 -4.19 -9.20 -21.62
N ALA A 574 -4.14 -10.38 -22.24
CA ALA A 574 -5.33 -11.17 -22.55
C ALA A 574 -5.90 -11.82 -21.28
N LYS A 575 -5.03 -12.31 -20.39
CA LYS A 575 -5.42 -13.08 -19.20
C LYS A 575 -6.36 -12.30 -18.28
N TRP A 576 -5.94 -11.12 -17.83
CA TRP A 576 -6.77 -10.30 -16.93
C TRP A 576 -8.01 -9.75 -17.64
N GLY A 577 -7.87 -9.44 -18.94
CA GLY A 577 -8.95 -8.98 -19.81
C GLY A 577 -10.09 -9.98 -19.87
N PHE A 578 -9.82 -11.24 -20.25
CA PHE A 578 -10.85 -12.29 -20.31
C PHE A 578 -11.24 -12.80 -18.92
N ALA A 579 -10.27 -13.31 -18.14
CA ALA A 579 -10.59 -14.06 -16.93
C ALA A 579 -11.34 -13.22 -15.90
N GLN A 580 -11.11 -11.90 -15.87
CA GLN A 580 -11.70 -11.01 -14.88
C GLN A 580 -12.48 -9.87 -15.55
N TYR A 581 -11.82 -8.95 -16.25
CA TYR A 581 -12.45 -7.67 -16.57
C TYR A 581 -13.64 -7.77 -17.53
N SER A 582 -13.66 -8.75 -18.43
CA SER A 582 -14.81 -9.05 -19.29
C SER A 582 -16.06 -9.40 -18.48
N PHE A 583 -15.92 -10.05 -17.32
CA PHE A 583 -17.05 -10.30 -16.40
C PHE A 583 -17.51 -9.02 -15.69
N TYR A 584 -16.63 -8.04 -15.46
CA TYR A 584 -17.05 -6.71 -14.99
C TYR A 584 -17.82 -5.97 -16.08
N LEU A 585 -17.32 -5.99 -17.32
CA LEU A 585 -18.06 -5.46 -18.47
C LEU A 585 -19.46 -6.06 -18.53
N TYR A 586 -19.55 -7.39 -18.58
CA TYR A 586 -20.80 -8.14 -18.70
C TYR A 586 -21.77 -7.91 -17.53
N PHE A 587 -21.33 -8.05 -16.28
CA PHE A 587 -22.23 -7.98 -15.13
C PHE A 587 -22.53 -6.55 -14.64
N HIS A 588 -21.55 -5.65 -14.68
CA HIS A 588 -21.69 -4.29 -14.13
C HIS A 588 -22.00 -3.27 -15.22
N LYS A 589 -21.15 -3.18 -16.25
CA LYS A 589 -21.23 -2.15 -17.30
C LYS A 589 -22.42 -2.37 -18.27
N LEU A 590 -22.82 -3.61 -18.51
CA LEU A 590 -24.09 -3.95 -19.19
C LEU A 590 -25.30 -4.05 -18.23
N GLY A 591 -25.08 -3.92 -16.91
CA GLY A 591 -26.15 -3.96 -15.89
C GLY A 591 -26.83 -5.32 -15.67
N ILE A 592 -26.21 -6.44 -16.08
CA ILE A 592 -26.82 -7.77 -15.99
C ILE A 592 -26.91 -8.28 -14.54
N ASN A 593 -25.90 -8.02 -13.71
CA ASN A 593 -25.91 -8.32 -12.27
C ASN A 593 -24.87 -7.45 -11.52
N PRO A 594 -25.22 -6.23 -11.09
CA PRO A 594 -24.32 -5.36 -10.33
C PRO A 594 -23.82 -5.96 -9.00
N GLU A 595 -24.46 -7.00 -8.48
CA GLU A 595 -24.04 -7.67 -7.24
C GLU A 595 -23.01 -8.77 -7.45
N PHE A 596 -22.69 -9.13 -8.70
CA PHE A 596 -21.83 -10.27 -9.04
C PHE A 596 -20.47 -10.22 -8.35
N TYR A 597 -19.75 -9.10 -8.45
CA TYR A 597 -18.40 -8.98 -7.89
C TYR A 597 -18.38 -8.87 -6.35
N PRO A 598 -19.24 -8.06 -5.71
CA PRO A 598 -19.39 -8.08 -4.26
C PRO A 598 -19.64 -9.48 -3.68
N VAL A 599 -20.52 -10.27 -4.31
CA VAL A 599 -20.82 -11.66 -3.90
C VAL A 599 -19.65 -12.60 -4.22
N LEU A 600 -19.00 -12.44 -5.38
CA LEU A 600 -17.83 -13.22 -5.77
C LEU A 600 -16.65 -13.03 -4.79
N PHE A 601 -16.29 -11.78 -4.48
CA PHE A 601 -15.24 -11.45 -3.53
C PHE A 601 -15.57 -11.96 -2.12
N GLU A 602 -16.83 -11.90 -1.67
CA GLU A 602 -17.23 -12.51 -0.40
C GLU A 602 -17.07 -14.03 -0.42
N SER A 603 -17.50 -14.68 -1.51
CA SER A 603 -17.34 -16.11 -1.69
C SER A 603 -15.86 -16.55 -1.73
N LEU A 604 -14.99 -15.67 -2.21
CA LEU A 604 -13.54 -15.88 -2.30
C LEU A 604 -12.81 -15.54 -1.00
N ARG A 605 -13.25 -14.56 -0.20
CA ARG A 605 -12.73 -14.36 1.17
C ARG A 605 -12.89 -15.60 2.04
N ARG A 606 -14.04 -16.29 1.93
CA ARG A 606 -14.34 -17.51 2.70
C ARG A 606 -13.56 -18.75 2.24
N LYS A 607 -13.16 -18.80 0.96
CA LYS A 607 -12.30 -19.85 0.40
C LYS A 607 -11.47 -19.23 -0.74
N PRO A 608 -10.29 -18.65 -0.43
CA PRO A 608 -9.42 -18.02 -1.42
C PRO A 608 -8.90 -19.02 -2.45
N LEU A 609 -8.53 -18.53 -3.63
CA LEU A 609 -7.84 -19.35 -4.64
C LEU A 609 -6.38 -19.64 -4.24
N ALA A 610 -5.73 -18.68 -3.58
CA ALA A 610 -4.41 -18.89 -2.98
C ALA A 610 -4.50 -19.69 -1.67
N LYS A 611 -4.17 -20.98 -1.72
CA LYS A 611 -3.66 -21.74 -0.57
C LYS A 611 -2.19 -22.10 -0.81
N GLN A 612 -1.35 -21.88 0.20
CA GLN A 612 0.12 -21.83 0.05
C GLN A 612 0.84 -23.18 -0.11
N GLN A 613 0.11 -24.29 -0.26
CA GLN A 613 0.68 -25.63 -0.40
C GLN A 613 0.01 -26.35 -1.56
N TYR A 614 0.62 -26.20 -2.74
CA TYR A 614 0.44 -26.94 -4.00
C TYR A 614 -0.99 -27.38 -4.40
N GLU A 615 -1.62 -26.60 -5.28
CA GLU A 615 -1.98 -27.04 -6.64
C GLU A 615 -2.55 -25.83 -7.42
N VAL A 616 -1.76 -25.28 -8.36
CA VAL A 616 -2.17 -24.10 -9.17
C VAL A 616 -3.35 -24.41 -10.10
N SER A 617 -3.45 -25.68 -10.49
CA SER A 617 -4.51 -26.26 -11.30
C SER A 617 -5.89 -26.19 -10.62
N GLU A 618 -5.97 -26.42 -9.31
CA GLU A 618 -7.22 -26.27 -8.55
C GLU A 618 -7.70 -24.82 -8.55
N ALA A 619 -6.81 -23.85 -8.35
CA ALA A 619 -7.15 -22.43 -8.35
C ALA A 619 -7.70 -21.97 -9.70
N HIS A 620 -7.07 -22.40 -10.79
CA HIS A 620 -7.48 -22.15 -12.16
C HIS A 620 -8.88 -22.71 -12.45
N LEU A 621 -9.14 -24.00 -12.16
CA LEU A 621 -10.47 -24.57 -12.38
C LEU A 621 -11.53 -24.01 -11.41
N ALA A 622 -11.16 -23.71 -10.17
CA ALA A 622 -12.04 -23.12 -9.17
C ALA A 622 -12.47 -21.68 -9.52
N TRP A 623 -11.67 -20.90 -10.26
CA TRP A 623 -12.10 -19.60 -10.76
C TRP A 623 -13.29 -19.74 -11.72
N TYR A 624 -13.15 -20.56 -12.77
CA TYR A 624 -14.23 -20.88 -13.71
C TYR A 624 -15.49 -21.37 -12.98
N GLU A 625 -15.33 -22.33 -12.06
CA GLU A 625 -16.46 -22.86 -11.30
C GLU A 625 -17.10 -21.81 -10.40
N ARG A 626 -16.32 -20.90 -9.80
CA ARG A 626 -16.84 -19.84 -8.93
C ARG A 626 -17.63 -18.82 -9.74
N VAL A 627 -17.11 -18.38 -10.90
CA VAL A 627 -17.80 -17.47 -11.81
C VAL A 627 -19.17 -18.03 -12.20
N CYS A 628 -19.23 -19.30 -12.64
CA CYS A 628 -20.48 -19.95 -13.02
C CYS A 628 -21.44 -20.13 -11.82
N ASN A 629 -20.93 -20.58 -10.67
CA ASN A 629 -21.76 -20.82 -9.48
C ASN A 629 -22.28 -19.56 -8.79
N VAL A 630 -21.58 -18.43 -8.87
CA VAL A 630 -22.03 -17.14 -8.32
C VAL A 630 -23.01 -16.45 -9.28
N SER A 631 -22.75 -16.50 -10.58
CA SER A 631 -23.63 -15.90 -11.59
C SER A 631 -24.91 -16.70 -11.88
N LYS A 632 -24.89 -18.02 -11.60
CA LYS A 632 -25.91 -18.98 -12.05
C LYS A 632 -26.01 -19.05 -13.59
N THR A 633 -24.86 -18.94 -14.26
CA THR A 633 -24.73 -18.96 -15.72
C THR A 633 -23.62 -19.94 -16.12
N ASP A 634 -23.85 -20.72 -17.17
CA ASP A 634 -22.85 -21.62 -17.76
C ASP A 634 -22.04 -20.92 -18.86
N PHE A 635 -20.81 -20.52 -18.53
CA PHE A 635 -19.85 -19.89 -19.45
C PHE A 635 -18.89 -20.88 -20.14
N THR A 636 -19.14 -22.20 -20.09
CA THR A 636 -18.18 -23.23 -20.56
C THR A 636 -17.64 -22.95 -21.97
N GLU A 637 -18.49 -22.57 -22.92
CA GLU A 637 -18.10 -22.27 -24.31
C GLU A 637 -17.12 -21.10 -24.41
N ASP A 638 -17.33 -20.02 -23.65
CA ASP A 638 -16.43 -18.85 -23.67
C ASP A 638 -15.06 -19.18 -23.05
N PHE A 639 -15.03 -20.03 -22.02
CA PHE A 639 -13.78 -20.55 -21.46
C PHE A 639 -13.07 -21.54 -22.40
N GLU A 640 -13.80 -22.32 -23.18
CA GLU A 640 -13.24 -23.17 -24.24
C GLU A 640 -12.61 -22.34 -25.37
N ILE A 641 -13.23 -21.22 -25.78
CA ILE A 641 -12.65 -20.28 -26.75
C ILE A 641 -11.30 -19.72 -26.29
N PHE A 642 -11.03 -19.66 -24.98
CA PHE A 642 -9.76 -19.18 -24.43
C PHE A 642 -8.75 -20.28 -24.06
N ASN A 643 -8.96 -21.52 -24.53
CA ASN A 643 -8.14 -22.69 -24.18
C ASN A 643 -7.98 -22.88 -22.66
N TRP A 644 -9.00 -22.53 -21.86
CA TRP A 644 -8.96 -22.68 -20.39
C TRP A 644 -8.80 -24.12 -19.93
N PHE A 645 -9.25 -25.07 -20.76
CA PHE A 645 -9.34 -26.50 -20.47
C PHE A 645 -8.28 -27.34 -21.21
N VAL A 646 -7.37 -26.70 -21.97
CA VAL A 646 -6.24 -27.39 -22.60
C VAL A 646 -5.26 -27.81 -21.50
N PRO A 647 -4.78 -29.08 -21.47
CA PRO A 647 -3.87 -29.56 -20.43
C PRO A 647 -2.60 -28.71 -20.27
N ILE A 648 -2.09 -28.64 -19.04
CA ILE A 648 -0.90 -27.88 -18.66
C ILE A 648 -0.01 -28.80 -17.80
N ASP A 649 1.29 -28.85 -18.09
CA ASP A 649 2.30 -29.41 -17.19
C ASP A 649 3.51 -28.47 -17.22
N TYR A 650 3.55 -27.53 -16.27
CA TYR A 650 4.50 -26.43 -16.24
C TYR A 650 5.07 -26.21 -14.83
N LYS A 651 6.35 -25.79 -14.79
CA LYS A 651 7.02 -25.33 -13.58
C LYS A 651 7.50 -23.90 -13.80
N GLY A 652 7.14 -23.00 -12.89
CA GLY A 652 7.47 -21.58 -13.00
C GLY A 652 7.90 -20.98 -11.67
N ASN A 653 8.37 -19.74 -11.73
CA ASN A 653 8.67 -18.93 -10.56
C ASN A 653 7.97 -17.57 -10.70
N GLN A 654 7.10 -17.25 -9.75
CA GLN A 654 6.46 -15.94 -9.62
C GLN A 654 6.27 -15.70 -8.13
N TYR A 655 7.20 -14.93 -7.54
CA TYR A 655 7.35 -14.76 -6.08
C TYR A 655 7.51 -16.11 -5.36
N GLY A 656 8.27 -17.03 -5.97
CA GLY A 656 8.51 -18.39 -5.51
C GLY A 656 8.12 -19.45 -6.53
N GLU A 657 8.78 -20.61 -6.46
CA GLU A 657 8.59 -21.74 -7.36
C GLU A 657 7.21 -22.42 -7.21
N TYR A 658 6.59 -22.80 -8.32
CA TYR A 658 5.32 -23.50 -8.35
C TYR A 658 5.25 -24.52 -9.48
N SER A 659 4.43 -25.55 -9.26
CA SER A 659 3.97 -26.49 -10.27
C SER A 659 2.54 -26.15 -10.69
N PHE A 660 2.26 -26.19 -11.98
CA PHE A 660 0.92 -26.09 -12.55
C PHE A 660 0.70 -27.32 -13.42
N LYS A 661 0.00 -28.31 -12.86
CA LYS A 661 -0.36 -29.54 -13.56
C LYS A 661 -1.87 -29.71 -13.65
N MET A 662 -2.43 -29.52 -14.82
CA MET A 662 -3.86 -29.70 -15.10
C MET A 662 -4.03 -30.74 -16.21
N THR A 663 -4.68 -31.86 -15.90
CA THR A 663 -4.95 -32.91 -16.88
C THR A 663 -6.29 -32.70 -17.59
N GLU A 664 -6.48 -33.37 -18.72
CA GLU A 664 -7.78 -33.41 -19.42
C GLU A 664 -8.90 -33.95 -18.53
N GLU A 665 -8.62 -34.91 -17.64
CA GLU A 665 -9.58 -35.41 -16.67
C GLU A 665 -10.02 -34.33 -15.67
N MET A 666 -9.08 -33.54 -15.13
CA MET A 666 -9.41 -32.44 -14.22
C MET A 666 -10.32 -31.41 -14.89
N ALA A 667 -10.01 -31.05 -16.14
CA ALA A 667 -10.80 -30.15 -16.95
C ALA A 667 -12.19 -30.72 -17.27
N ARG A 668 -12.27 -31.98 -17.72
CA ARG A 668 -13.53 -32.72 -17.96
C ARG A 668 -14.40 -32.78 -16.71
N ALA A 669 -13.82 -33.09 -15.55
CA ALA A 669 -14.53 -33.15 -14.28
C ALA A 669 -15.07 -31.78 -13.86
N SER A 670 -14.31 -30.71 -14.09
CA SER A 670 -14.76 -29.33 -13.83
C SER A 670 -15.94 -28.92 -14.72
N LYS A 671 -15.84 -29.17 -16.04
CA LYS A 671 -16.96 -28.95 -16.98
C LYS A 671 -18.20 -29.76 -16.59
N ALA A 672 -18.04 -31.03 -16.23
CA ALA A 672 -19.14 -31.88 -15.77
C ALA A 672 -19.81 -31.36 -14.48
N ARG A 673 -19.04 -30.82 -13.53
CA ARG A 673 -19.58 -30.20 -12.30
C ARG A 673 -20.49 -29.00 -12.59
N ILE A 674 -20.19 -28.19 -13.60
CA ILE A 674 -21.03 -27.05 -14.01
C ILE A 674 -22.21 -27.49 -14.87
N ALA A 675 -22.01 -28.40 -15.84
CA ALA A 675 -23.10 -28.98 -16.63
C ALA A 675 -24.18 -29.62 -15.74
N ALA A 676 -23.77 -30.32 -14.67
CA ALA A 676 -24.67 -30.91 -13.69
C ALA A 676 -25.53 -29.88 -12.92
N LYS A 677 -25.15 -28.58 -12.88
CA LYS A 677 -25.97 -27.52 -12.30
C LYS A 677 -27.11 -27.05 -13.21
N ARG A 678 -27.07 -27.38 -14.51
CA ARG A 678 -28.06 -26.96 -15.52
C ARG A 678 -28.30 -25.44 -15.54
N TYR A 679 -27.24 -24.66 -15.34
CA TYR A 679 -27.33 -23.20 -15.45
C TYR A 679 -27.64 -22.79 -16.91
N PRO A 680 -28.42 -21.72 -17.14
CA PRO A 680 -28.60 -21.16 -18.47
C PRO A 680 -27.27 -20.69 -19.07
N LYS A 681 -27.18 -20.72 -20.40
CA LYS A 681 -26.10 -20.07 -21.17
C LYS A 681 -26.16 -18.54 -20.98
N PRO A 682 -25.04 -17.82 -21.17
CA PRO A 682 -25.04 -16.36 -21.05
C PRO A 682 -25.96 -15.70 -22.08
N LYS A 683 -26.39 -14.47 -21.79
CA LYS A 683 -27.18 -13.64 -22.72
C LYS A 683 -26.35 -13.25 -23.94
N PHE A 684 -25.06 -12.98 -23.72
CA PHE A 684 -24.12 -12.51 -24.74
C PHE A 684 -22.79 -13.27 -24.65
N ARG A 685 -22.09 -13.42 -25.78
CA ARG A 685 -20.80 -14.12 -25.88
C ARG A 685 -19.69 -13.26 -25.28
N ILE A 686 -19.18 -13.65 -24.11
CA ILE A 686 -18.21 -12.86 -23.35
C ILE A 686 -16.78 -12.97 -23.90
N ALA A 687 -16.44 -14.04 -24.62
CA ALA A 687 -15.10 -14.24 -25.19
C ALA A 687 -14.64 -13.16 -26.18
N PHE A 688 -15.58 -12.36 -26.72
CA PHE A 688 -15.29 -11.25 -27.63
C PHE A 688 -15.63 -9.88 -27.04
N LEU A 689 -16.06 -9.80 -25.78
CA LEU A 689 -16.47 -8.56 -25.14
C LEU A 689 -15.25 -7.75 -24.67
N HIS A 690 -15.14 -6.49 -25.10
CA HIS A 690 -14.02 -5.64 -24.69
C HIS A 690 -14.35 -4.14 -24.59
N GLN A 691 -13.48 -3.41 -23.89
CA GLN A 691 -13.44 -1.94 -23.83
C GLN A 691 -12.06 -1.48 -24.32
N HIS A 692 -11.78 -1.66 -25.61
CA HIS A 692 -10.48 -1.28 -26.19
C HIS A 692 -10.46 0.22 -26.50
N GLY A 693 -9.42 0.93 -26.04
CA GLY A 693 -9.29 2.38 -26.21
C GLY A 693 -8.14 2.83 -27.10
N LYS A 694 -7.30 1.90 -27.61
CA LYS A 694 -6.23 2.25 -28.54
C LYS A 694 -6.79 2.35 -29.96
N THR A 695 -6.18 3.20 -30.77
CA THR A 695 -6.45 3.31 -32.21
C THR A 695 -5.58 2.29 -32.94
N VAL A 696 -6.19 1.50 -33.82
CA VAL A 696 -5.46 0.56 -34.69
C VAL A 696 -5.38 1.11 -36.11
N ASN A 697 -4.20 1.08 -36.73
CA ASN A 697 -4.07 1.38 -38.15
C ASN A 697 -4.40 0.12 -38.97
N LEU A 698 -5.14 0.32 -40.06
CA LEU A 698 -5.63 -0.73 -40.94
C LEU A 698 -5.54 -0.25 -42.38
N TRP A 699 -4.44 -0.59 -43.07
CA TRP A 699 -4.12 -0.19 -44.45
C TRP A 699 -4.36 1.31 -44.73
N GLY A 700 -3.90 2.17 -43.82
CA GLY A 700 -4.04 3.62 -43.93
C GLY A 700 -5.30 4.21 -43.27
N LYS A 701 -6.29 3.39 -42.88
CA LYS A 701 -7.41 3.86 -42.04
C LYS A 701 -7.05 3.69 -40.56
N ASN A 702 -7.18 4.76 -39.79
CA ASN A 702 -7.16 4.71 -38.32
C ASN A 702 -8.56 4.39 -37.80
N LEU A 703 -8.71 3.32 -37.01
CA LEU A 703 -9.96 2.92 -36.35
C LEU A 703 -9.78 3.01 -34.83
N HIS A 704 -10.65 3.74 -34.14
CA HIS A 704 -10.67 3.73 -32.69
C HIS A 704 -11.26 2.41 -32.19
N GLY A 705 -10.82 1.92 -31.01
CA GLY A 705 -11.27 0.63 -30.46
C GLY A 705 -12.79 0.49 -30.27
N SER A 706 -13.54 1.59 -30.23
CA SER A 706 -15.02 1.60 -30.22
C SER A 706 -15.70 1.25 -31.55
N GLU A 707 -14.99 1.37 -32.67
CA GLU A 707 -15.51 0.99 -34.00
C GLU A 707 -15.45 -0.54 -34.21
N LEU A 708 -14.54 -1.22 -33.50
CA LEU A 708 -14.26 -2.65 -33.64
C LEU A 708 -15.46 -3.53 -33.26
N ASN A 709 -15.53 -4.72 -33.86
CA ASN A 709 -16.43 -5.78 -33.42
C ASN A 709 -16.01 -6.25 -32.02
N GLY A 710 -16.99 -6.54 -31.16
CA GLY A 710 -16.74 -6.92 -29.76
C GLY A 710 -16.85 -5.79 -28.73
N TYR A 711 -16.89 -4.52 -29.17
CA TYR A 711 -16.90 -3.39 -28.24
C TYR A 711 -18.20 -3.31 -27.41
N TRP A 712 -18.04 -3.08 -26.11
CA TRP A 712 -19.08 -3.25 -25.09
C TRP A 712 -20.38 -2.42 -25.30
N THR A 713 -20.34 -1.26 -25.97
CA THR A 713 -21.56 -0.47 -26.24
C THR A 713 -22.56 -1.24 -27.09
N LYS A 714 -22.08 -1.98 -28.10
CA LYS A 714 -22.89 -2.81 -29.00
C LYS A 714 -23.65 -3.90 -28.20
N TYR A 715 -23.03 -4.42 -27.14
CA TYR A 715 -23.66 -5.37 -26.21
C TYR A 715 -24.72 -4.69 -25.33
N LYS A 716 -24.46 -3.48 -24.85
CA LYS A 716 -25.41 -2.68 -24.04
C LYS A 716 -26.64 -2.28 -24.85
N GLU A 717 -26.44 -1.94 -26.12
CA GLU A 717 -27.47 -1.67 -27.11
C GLU A 717 -28.22 -2.95 -27.56
N ASN A 718 -27.77 -4.14 -27.14
CA ASN A 718 -28.32 -5.44 -27.55
C ASN A 718 -28.34 -5.58 -29.10
N ALA A 719 -27.32 -5.03 -29.76
CA ALA A 719 -27.21 -4.96 -31.20
C ALA A 719 -27.30 -6.35 -31.84
N ARG A 720 -27.93 -6.43 -33.00
CA ARG A 720 -28.21 -7.70 -33.71
C ARG A 720 -27.42 -7.80 -34.99
N LEU A 721 -26.96 -9.01 -35.30
CA LEU A 721 -26.30 -9.31 -36.56
C LEU A 721 -27.29 -9.14 -37.73
N SER A 722 -26.86 -8.46 -38.79
CA SER A 722 -27.73 -8.24 -39.94
C SER A 722 -28.13 -9.55 -40.63
N SER A 723 -29.40 -9.71 -40.97
CA SER A 723 -29.89 -10.79 -41.83
C SER A 723 -29.21 -10.77 -43.22
N SER A 724 -28.74 -9.59 -43.67
CA SER A 724 -28.00 -9.41 -44.92
C SER A 724 -26.46 -9.38 -44.77
N VAL A 725 -25.89 -9.76 -43.61
CA VAL A 725 -24.42 -9.88 -43.49
C VAL A 725 -23.88 -10.93 -44.45
N SER A 726 -22.84 -10.57 -45.20
CA SER A 726 -22.15 -11.40 -46.20
C SER A 726 -20.68 -10.99 -46.30
N ALA A 727 -19.81 -11.85 -46.84
CA ALA A 727 -18.41 -11.52 -47.10
C ALA A 727 -17.97 -11.89 -48.51
N THR A 728 -16.95 -11.17 -48.99
CA THR A 728 -16.27 -11.40 -50.27
C THR A 728 -14.77 -11.51 -50.04
N ARG A 729 -14.06 -12.24 -50.89
CA ARG A 729 -12.60 -12.38 -50.84
C ARG A 729 -11.95 -11.66 -52.03
N LYS A 730 -10.86 -10.94 -51.79
CA LYS A 730 -10.03 -10.27 -52.80
C LYS A 730 -8.56 -10.56 -52.49
N GLY A 731 -7.96 -11.53 -53.20
CA GLY A 731 -6.64 -12.05 -52.83
C GLY A 731 -6.68 -12.68 -51.43
N SER A 732 -5.80 -12.25 -50.52
CA SER A 732 -5.81 -12.66 -49.12
C SER A 732 -6.79 -11.85 -48.23
N MET A 733 -7.44 -10.81 -48.76
CA MET A 733 -8.34 -9.96 -48.00
C MET A 733 -9.77 -10.51 -47.96
N ILE A 734 -10.35 -10.62 -46.77
CA ILE A 734 -11.79 -10.78 -46.56
C ILE A 734 -12.42 -9.42 -46.30
N VAL A 735 -13.51 -9.12 -47.01
CA VAL A 735 -14.30 -7.89 -46.87
C VAL A 735 -15.75 -8.27 -46.56
N VAL A 736 -16.17 -7.99 -45.32
CA VAL A 736 -17.53 -8.19 -44.79
C VAL A 736 -18.37 -6.94 -45.09
N ARG A 737 -19.67 -7.15 -45.40
CA ARG A 737 -20.69 -6.10 -45.49
C ARG A 737 -21.77 -6.35 -44.46
N ASN A 738 -22.29 -5.29 -43.83
CA ASN A 738 -23.34 -5.32 -42.80
C ASN A 738 -22.94 -6.16 -41.56
N GLY A 739 -21.65 -6.14 -41.20
CA GLY A 739 -21.05 -6.94 -40.14
C GLY A 739 -20.74 -6.16 -38.85
N GLU A 740 -21.06 -4.87 -38.78
CA GLU A 740 -20.72 -3.95 -37.68
C GLU A 740 -21.19 -4.41 -36.29
N ASN A 741 -22.28 -5.19 -36.25
CA ASN A 741 -22.91 -5.72 -35.02
C ASN A 741 -22.51 -7.17 -34.71
N ALA A 742 -21.57 -7.77 -35.44
CA ALA A 742 -20.98 -9.04 -35.03
C ALA A 742 -20.14 -8.85 -33.74
N ALA A 743 -20.06 -9.90 -32.92
CA ALA A 743 -19.11 -9.99 -31.82
C ALA A 743 -17.68 -10.12 -32.35
N ALA A 744 -17.49 -10.98 -33.35
CA ALA A 744 -16.25 -11.18 -34.10
C ALA A 744 -16.54 -11.95 -35.40
N PHE A 745 -15.51 -12.17 -36.21
CA PHE A 745 -15.52 -13.10 -37.35
C PHE A 745 -14.60 -14.28 -37.04
N CYS A 746 -15.02 -15.49 -37.40
CA CYS A 746 -14.25 -16.72 -37.24
C CYS A 746 -13.93 -17.31 -38.61
N VAL A 747 -12.67 -17.71 -38.81
CA VAL A 747 -12.22 -18.47 -39.97
C VAL A 747 -11.96 -19.90 -39.54
N THR A 748 -12.54 -20.85 -40.26
CA THR A 748 -12.29 -22.28 -40.06
C THR A 748 -11.71 -22.91 -41.32
N THR A 749 -10.70 -23.75 -41.19
CA THR A 749 -10.11 -24.56 -42.26
C THR A 749 -10.02 -26.01 -41.79
N ASN A 750 -10.35 -26.97 -42.66
CA ASN A 750 -10.42 -28.40 -42.33
C ASN A 750 -11.31 -28.71 -41.10
N GLY A 751 -12.36 -27.90 -40.88
CA GLY A 751 -13.25 -27.99 -39.72
C GLY A 751 -12.70 -27.44 -38.40
N LYS A 752 -11.44 -27.00 -38.36
CA LYS A 752 -10.80 -26.39 -37.18
C LYS A 752 -10.83 -24.87 -37.28
N VAL A 753 -10.92 -24.16 -36.15
CA VAL A 753 -10.76 -22.70 -36.12
C VAL A 753 -9.29 -22.36 -36.33
N VAL A 754 -9.01 -21.46 -37.27
CA VAL A 754 -7.65 -21.00 -37.61
C VAL A 754 -7.45 -19.50 -37.42
N GLY A 755 -8.52 -18.73 -37.19
CA GLY A 755 -8.40 -17.32 -36.87
C GLY A 755 -9.68 -16.68 -36.35
N TYR A 756 -9.52 -15.63 -35.54
CA TYR A 756 -10.58 -14.74 -35.06
C TYR A 756 -10.23 -13.29 -35.39
N TYR A 757 -11.22 -12.51 -35.83
CA TYR A 757 -11.02 -11.15 -36.33
C TYR A 757 -12.09 -10.19 -35.79
N ASP A 758 -11.65 -8.98 -35.45
CA ASP A 758 -12.41 -7.89 -34.81
C ASP A 758 -12.85 -6.78 -35.79
N ARG A 759 -12.63 -6.99 -37.10
CA ARG A 759 -12.77 -5.98 -38.14
C ARG A 759 -13.57 -6.51 -39.32
N GLN A 760 -14.34 -5.65 -39.97
CA GLN A 760 -15.07 -5.98 -41.21
C GLN A 760 -14.16 -6.13 -42.44
N GLN A 761 -12.87 -5.82 -42.31
CA GLN A 761 -11.84 -6.12 -43.31
C GLN A 761 -10.63 -6.71 -42.60
N PHE A 762 -10.18 -7.89 -43.04
CA PHE A 762 -9.07 -8.62 -42.42
C PHE A 762 -8.31 -9.48 -43.43
N ASP A 763 -7.01 -9.64 -43.17
CA ASP A 763 -6.12 -10.45 -43.98
C ASP A 763 -6.07 -11.89 -43.43
N VAL A 764 -6.19 -12.87 -44.33
CA VAL A 764 -6.06 -14.30 -44.02
C VAL A 764 -4.75 -14.89 -44.54
N SER A 765 -3.78 -14.07 -44.94
CA SER A 765 -2.43 -14.50 -45.35
C SER A 765 -1.65 -15.26 -44.26
N SER A 766 -1.93 -14.96 -42.99
CA SER A 766 -1.22 -15.51 -41.82
C SER A 766 -1.85 -16.78 -41.22
N VAL A 767 -2.88 -17.35 -41.85
CA VAL A 767 -3.62 -18.52 -41.34
C VAL A 767 -3.72 -19.60 -42.42
N GLU A 768 -3.95 -20.86 -42.01
CA GLU A 768 -4.15 -21.95 -42.97
C GLU A 768 -5.41 -21.70 -43.80
N TRP A 769 -5.28 -21.70 -45.14
CA TRP A 769 -6.38 -21.45 -46.05
C TRP A 769 -6.37 -22.43 -47.24
N ASN A 770 -7.49 -23.08 -47.50
CA ASN A 770 -7.71 -23.98 -48.64
C ASN A 770 -9.20 -24.01 -49.04
N ASP A 771 -9.62 -24.90 -49.94
CA ASP A 771 -11.01 -24.94 -50.43
C ASP A 771 -12.05 -25.41 -49.40
N THR A 772 -11.62 -25.93 -48.25
CA THR A 772 -12.51 -26.20 -47.11
C THR A 772 -12.75 -24.97 -46.23
N SER A 773 -12.01 -23.87 -46.46
CA SER A 773 -12.05 -22.68 -45.62
C SER A 773 -13.40 -21.99 -45.66
N ARG A 774 -13.90 -21.59 -44.48
CA ARG A 774 -15.18 -20.92 -44.29
C ARG A 774 -15.01 -19.74 -43.34
N VAL A 775 -15.77 -18.68 -43.58
CA VAL A 775 -15.82 -17.51 -42.70
C VAL A 775 -17.22 -17.39 -42.12
N TYR A 776 -17.30 -17.19 -40.81
CA TYR A 776 -18.54 -17.01 -40.07
C TYR A 776 -18.56 -15.63 -39.39
N ALA A 777 -19.72 -14.98 -39.40
CA ALA A 777 -20.02 -13.90 -38.47
C ALA A 777 -20.58 -14.47 -37.16
N ILE A 778 -20.05 -14.03 -36.04
CA ILE A 778 -20.48 -14.43 -34.69
C ILE A 778 -21.49 -13.40 -34.18
N PRO A 779 -22.75 -13.78 -33.86
CA PRO A 779 -23.69 -12.88 -33.20
C PRO A 779 -23.25 -12.52 -31.78
N ILE A 780 -23.65 -11.34 -31.30
CA ILE A 780 -23.44 -10.92 -29.90
C ILE A 780 -24.19 -11.83 -28.94
N GLN A 781 -25.39 -12.28 -29.30
CA GLN A 781 -26.25 -13.12 -28.47
C GLN A 781 -25.80 -14.58 -28.52
N ALA A 782 -25.58 -15.19 -27.35
CA ALA A 782 -25.05 -16.56 -27.30
C ALA A 782 -26.09 -17.62 -27.74
N SER A 783 -27.38 -17.26 -27.72
CA SER A 783 -28.48 -18.09 -28.25
C SER A 783 -28.53 -18.14 -29.78
N GLU A 784 -27.85 -17.24 -30.49
CA GLU A 784 -27.86 -17.20 -31.96
C GLU A 784 -26.65 -17.95 -32.52
N PRO A 785 -26.83 -18.82 -33.54
CA PRO A 785 -25.74 -19.62 -34.12
C PRO A 785 -24.81 -18.76 -34.99
N TYR A 786 -23.58 -19.25 -35.19
CA TYR A 786 -22.62 -18.60 -36.09
C TYR A 786 -23.14 -18.64 -37.53
N LYS A 787 -23.19 -17.49 -38.19
CA LYS A 787 -23.73 -17.37 -39.55
C LYS A 787 -22.61 -17.51 -40.58
N LEU A 788 -22.68 -18.48 -41.48
CA LEU A 788 -21.76 -18.61 -42.61
C LEU A 788 -21.92 -17.38 -43.52
N ILE A 789 -20.83 -16.66 -43.78
CA ILE A 789 -20.82 -15.45 -44.63
C ILE A 789 -19.94 -15.58 -45.88
N TYR A 790 -19.05 -16.57 -45.92
CA TYR A 790 -18.22 -16.91 -47.08
C TYR A 790 -17.77 -18.38 -47.00
N GLN A 791 -17.68 -19.06 -48.15
CA GLN A 791 -17.14 -20.41 -48.28
C GLN A 791 -16.16 -20.45 -49.48
N ALA A 792 -14.96 -20.99 -49.29
CA ALA A 792 -14.01 -21.26 -50.36
C ALA A 792 -14.49 -22.41 -51.28
N GLY A 793 -13.97 -22.48 -52.51
CA GLY A 793 -14.32 -23.52 -53.49
C GLY A 793 -15.75 -23.43 -54.08
N LYS A 794 -16.58 -22.46 -53.68
CA LYS A 794 -17.85 -22.13 -54.34
C LYS A 794 -17.69 -20.85 -55.16
N SER A 795 -17.59 -21.02 -56.48
CA SER A 795 -17.79 -19.98 -57.49
C SER A 795 -19.27 -19.64 -57.63
#